data_AF-A0A8H7FRB1-F1
#
_entry.id   AF-A0A8H7FRB1-F1
#
_cell.length_a   1.000
_cell.length_b   1.000
_cell.length_c   1.000
_cell.angle_alpha   90.00
_cell.angle_beta   90.00
_cell.angle_gamma   90.00
#
_symmetry.space_group_name_H-M   'P 1'
#
loop_
_entity.id
_entity.type
_entity.pdbx_description
1 polymer ?
#
loop_
_entity_poly.entity_id
_entity_poly.type
_entity_poly.pdbx_seq_one_letter_code
_entity_poly.pdbx_strand_id
1 'polypeptide(L)'
;MSSADYLKFSGYKRSIPSLHSKIHITQISSWPSEVSLNFPLMRSDPLTISRFLVRAPKERRKEYRRTGIDPEYVLYYSIDTATLDKRPIGKVYGVYGLYKDTTNANDVLELEKKLSVLEAASAKILHDLHAQPGRTEYTMQRTDLECLRKFLFLMHYRKEQIAKIYFQADHPENKVVRTWIERRMSKHKLATAADAWLHTLRYYLDTPHPQLMQHAVDVKKQFGEDAYIQMVSGGEVPADAEYYPALAYQSQGDMFLCIWEASDDEEFILTDNGFGLWEGLIGGNPWAHRLFVVSPRFAIVLRSPLMRPEFLPTTRSTIFSQFLDIDQEAATVVYSTGEDAILITDDLDQDLATYRASEQAKRDLFTFKINKLTRTHTHALNAVLLKNTRLSGAVTFLSKPRMLNAARTFCSSVLNIPERSSYLPLIRLLLPEVEALEVDVELFTALLKILVGQDGCESQYNHTLTVYKLLDREEYVTCEFTLVHTQLSKTAIDRYKARVGEPLEAGGGGSKGSEPTLRMQLIPSTFGDGSDNILAGTIDLIHSLGIPKPSGDALDVLQHRVVAMSLIDWAIQEPARLLAFRERAALAKIKAPLQPPAQGVYAAPLSPFSKPPSKSPSKTAGWARKTPVAIPSAPVTPLPQSSSTITAQAEFPSGIHSSSESHRAAIPEVDEVEETLGDLVLLELLQNIIDDDEQSNTDYDNAYRLLEICNSNLPMNNPFEKDVKQLTSLLFKRFSEPLKPAPSSAIPGPAIRIREKLPEEESQWLFYMIGRLLEKLGFSPPPEEMPALYMLQHNTAVLGMLLKLGQLRPDAPAMLQLMNIKDLYI
;
A
#
# COMPACT_ATOMS: atom_id res chain seq x y z
N MET A 1 -1.11 -46.80 45.88
CA MET A 1 -2.20 -47.59 46.51
C MET A 1 -2.88 -48.40 45.41
N SER A 2 -3.48 -49.54 45.73
CA SER A 2 -3.77 -50.63 44.78
C SER A 2 -5.26 -50.89 44.53
N SER A 3 -5.55 -51.82 43.60
CA SER A 3 -6.82 -52.57 43.43
C SER A 3 -7.99 -51.79 42.79
N ALA A 4 -8.99 -52.38 42.10
CA ALA A 4 -9.22 -53.69 41.45
C ALA A 4 -10.66 -53.65 40.86
N ASP A 5 -11.11 -54.35 39.81
CA ASP A 5 -10.51 -55.10 38.68
C ASP A 5 -11.64 -55.37 37.63
N TYR A 6 -11.36 -55.99 36.47
CA TYR A 6 -12.13 -57.13 35.89
C TYR A 6 -11.72 -57.54 34.45
N LEU A 7 -11.67 -58.86 34.22
CA LEU A 7 -11.27 -59.58 33.01
C LEU A 7 -12.39 -59.63 31.92
N LYS A 8 -12.12 -59.89 30.62
CA LYS A 8 -11.70 -61.21 30.10
C LYS A 8 -11.15 -61.27 28.66
N PHE A 9 -10.08 -62.08 28.55
CA PHE A 9 -9.69 -63.00 27.47
C PHE A 9 -9.10 -62.51 26.13
N SER A 10 -8.29 -63.40 25.56
CA SER A 10 -7.14 -63.12 24.69
C SER A 10 -6.96 -64.21 23.63
N GLY A 11 -6.26 -63.90 22.52
CA GLY A 11 -5.66 -64.96 21.71
C GLY A 11 -4.93 -64.53 20.44
N TYR A 12 -3.65 -64.14 20.54
CA TYR A 12 -2.53 -64.93 19.99
C TYR A 12 -1.15 -64.33 20.39
N LYS A 13 -0.14 -65.21 20.55
CA LYS A 13 1.23 -64.84 20.96
C LYS A 13 2.18 -64.71 19.76
N ARG A 14 3.11 -63.76 19.82
CA ARG A 14 4.56 -63.96 19.53
C ARG A 14 5.38 -62.82 20.15
N SER A 15 6.67 -63.03 20.35
CA SER A 15 7.44 -62.40 21.44
C SER A 15 8.88 -62.01 21.07
N ILE A 16 9.28 -60.78 21.47
CA ILE A 16 10.62 -60.39 22.01
C ILE A 16 11.82 -60.47 21.01
N PRO A 17 12.94 -59.69 21.12
CA PRO A 17 13.35 -58.68 22.12
C PRO A 17 13.41 -57.23 21.55
N SER A 18 13.14 -56.15 22.29
CA SER A 18 13.93 -55.51 23.37
C SER A 18 15.34 -55.04 22.99
N LEU A 19 15.57 -53.73 23.00
CA LEU A 19 16.89 -53.17 23.32
C LEU A 19 16.73 -51.88 24.14
N HIS A 20 17.44 -51.79 25.25
CA HIS A 20 17.45 -50.64 26.14
C HIS A 20 18.44 -49.57 25.63
N SER A 21 18.08 -48.29 25.80
CA SER A 21 19.02 -47.32 26.37
C SER A 21 18.27 -46.29 27.20
N LYS A 22 18.67 -46.15 28.47
CA LYS A 22 18.29 -45.02 29.33
C LYS A 22 19.42 -43.99 29.24
N ILE A 23 19.09 -42.71 29.07
CA ILE A 23 19.90 -41.60 29.57
C ILE A 23 18.94 -40.59 30.21
N HIS A 24 19.17 -40.25 31.48
CA HIS A 24 18.65 -39.04 32.12
C HIS A 24 19.74 -37.96 32.06
N ILE A 25 19.36 -36.67 32.03
CA ILE A 25 19.70 -35.66 33.08
C ILE A 25 19.41 -34.19 32.58
N THR A 26 18.61 -33.49 33.40
CA THR A 26 18.43 -32.02 33.66
C THR A 26 18.47 -30.88 32.61
N GLN A 27 17.41 -30.04 32.73
CA GLN A 27 17.36 -28.55 32.84
C GLN A 27 17.83 -27.58 31.73
N ILE A 28 16.85 -26.77 31.30
CA ILE A 28 16.80 -25.28 31.27
C ILE A 28 18.09 -24.51 30.91
N SER A 29 18.13 -23.87 29.72
CA SER A 29 18.16 -22.40 29.55
C SER A 29 18.30 -21.95 28.07
N SER A 30 17.79 -20.74 27.76
CA SER A 30 18.14 -19.84 26.62
C SER A 30 17.96 -20.28 25.15
N TRP A 31 17.36 -19.37 24.36
CA TRP A 31 17.33 -19.30 22.89
C TRP A 31 18.74 -18.92 22.33
N PRO A 32 19.12 -19.24 21.06
CA PRO A 32 18.69 -18.45 19.89
C PRO A 32 18.51 -19.23 18.55
N SER A 33 18.16 -18.43 17.53
CA SER A 33 18.12 -18.57 16.07
C SER A 33 18.80 -19.76 15.33
N GLU A 34 18.23 -20.06 14.15
CA GLU A 34 18.77 -20.85 13.03
C GLU A 34 19.09 -22.35 13.22
N VAL A 35 18.25 -23.20 12.63
CA VAL A 35 18.68 -24.52 12.11
C VAL A 35 18.06 -24.76 10.73
N SER A 36 18.87 -24.67 9.67
CA SER A 36 18.50 -25.19 8.35
C SER A 36 18.55 -26.71 8.34
N LEU A 37 17.38 -27.37 8.38
CA LEU A 37 17.29 -28.84 8.33
C LEU A 37 17.48 -29.38 6.90
N ASN A 38 18.74 -29.63 6.53
CA ASN A 38 19.07 -30.44 5.35
C ASN A 38 18.70 -31.92 5.61
N PHE A 39 17.72 -32.45 4.88
CA PHE A 39 17.44 -33.90 4.80
C PHE A 39 18.03 -34.53 3.52
N PRO A 40 18.58 -35.75 3.60
CA PRO A 40 19.31 -36.35 2.48
C PRO A 40 18.39 -36.86 1.36
N LEU A 41 18.70 -36.46 0.13
CA LEU A 41 18.01 -36.88 -1.09
C LEU A 41 18.26 -38.37 -1.43
N MET A 42 17.22 -39.20 -1.37
CA MET A 42 17.14 -40.38 -2.24
C MET A 42 16.65 -39.96 -3.63
N ARG A 43 17.39 -40.37 -4.67
CA ARG A 43 17.07 -40.09 -6.07
C ARG A 43 15.90 -40.95 -6.55
N SER A 44 14.88 -40.32 -7.12
CA SER A 44 13.89 -40.97 -8.00
C SER A 44 13.52 -40.04 -9.16
N ASP A 45 13.13 -40.65 -10.28
CA ASP A 45 13.19 -40.12 -11.66
C ASP A 45 12.35 -38.82 -11.93
N PRO A 46 12.93 -37.74 -12.51
CA PRO A 46 12.24 -36.45 -12.72
C PRO A 46 11.34 -36.35 -13.97
N LEU A 47 11.09 -37.43 -14.71
CA LEU A 47 10.65 -37.35 -16.12
C LEU A 47 9.15 -37.06 -16.40
N THR A 48 8.25 -37.11 -15.41
CA THR A 48 6.79 -37.13 -15.70
C THR A 48 6.15 -35.75 -15.86
N ILE A 49 6.50 -34.76 -15.03
CA ILE A 49 5.85 -33.42 -15.05
C ILE A 49 6.47 -32.51 -16.14
N SER A 50 7.76 -32.70 -16.46
CA SER A 50 8.45 -31.91 -17.50
C SER A 50 7.86 -32.05 -18.91
N ARG A 51 6.91 -32.96 -19.15
CA ARG A 51 6.24 -33.13 -20.45
C ARG A 51 5.02 -32.22 -20.66
N PHE A 52 4.42 -31.66 -19.62
CA PHE A 52 3.09 -31.02 -19.73
C PHE A 52 3.10 -29.50 -19.95
N LEU A 53 4.19 -28.80 -19.61
CA LEU A 53 4.30 -27.34 -19.81
C LEU A 53 5.47 -26.92 -20.71
N VAL A 54 6.39 -27.84 -21.02
CA VAL A 54 7.60 -27.53 -21.80
C VAL A 54 7.29 -27.72 -23.28
N ARG A 55 6.96 -26.61 -23.98
CA ARG A 55 6.94 -26.52 -25.45
C ARG A 55 8.13 -27.26 -26.06
N ALA A 56 7.96 -27.88 -27.22
CA ALA A 56 9.04 -28.66 -27.83
C ALA A 56 10.30 -27.79 -28.02
N PRO A 57 11.54 -28.30 -27.87
CA PRO A 57 12.75 -27.47 -27.92
C PRO A 57 12.88 -26.59 -29.18
N LYS A 58 12.27 -27.00 -30.30
CA LYS A 58 12.17 -26.21 -31.54
C LYS A 58 11.25 -24.99 -31.38
N GLU A 59 10.13 -25.13 -30.69
CA GLU A 59 9.16 -24.06 -30.43
C GLU A 59 9.69 -23.06 -29.39
N ARG A 60 10.40 -23.53 -28.35
CA ARG A 60 11.09 -22.64 -27.39
C ARG A 60 12.12 -21.77 -28.10
N ARG A 61 12.96 -22.39 -28.95
CA ARG A 61 13.92 -21.65 -29.81
C ARG A 61 13.23 -20.69 -30.79
N LYS A 62 12.02 -20.99 -31.27
CA LYS A 62 11.23 -20.09 -32.12
C LYS A 62 10.72 -18.87 -31.33
N GLU A 63 10.22 -19.07 -30.12
CA GLU A 63 9.74 -17.98 -29.25
C GLU A 63 10.89 -17.08 -28.78
N TYR A 64 12.01 -17.67 -28.36
CA TYR A 64 13.22 -16.94 -27.99
C TYR A 64 13.74 -16.07 -29.14
N ARG A 65 13.80 -16.60 -30.36
CA ARG A 65 14.17 -15.83 -31.57
C ARG A 65 13.19 -14.70 -31.91
N ARG A 66 11.93 -14.80 -31.48
CA ARG A 66 10.89 -13.79 -31.74
C ARG A 66 10.91 -12.65 -30.73
N THR A 67 11.26 -12.94 -29.47
CA THR A 67 11.06 -12.02 -28.33
C THR A 67 12.33 -11.61 -27.61
N GLY A 68 13.43 -12.36 -27.77
CA GLY A 68 14.63 -12.25 -26.91
C GLY A 68 14.45 -12.82 -25.50
N ILE A 69 13.23 -13.21 -25.12
CA ILE A 69 12.89 -13.76 -23.80
C ILE A 69 12.95 -15.28 -23.89
N ASP A 70 13.71 -15.91 -22.99
CA ASP A 70 13.76 -17.37 -22.90
C ASP A 70 12.56 -17.86 -22.08
N PRO A 71 11.58 -18.57 -22.68
CA PRO A 71 10.35 -18.96 -22.00
C PRO A 71 10.56 -19.97 -20.85
N GLU A 72 11.78 -20.47 -20.66
CA GLU A 72 12.13 -21.39 -19.59
C GLU A 72 12.74 -20.69 -18.36
N TYR A 73 13.02 -19.38 -18.43
CA TYR A 73 13.72 -18.60 -17.40
C TYR A 73 13.01 -17.30 -17.04
N VAL A 74 13.18 -16.87 -15.79
CA VAL A 74 12.80 -15.56 -15.28
C VAL A 74 14.03 -14.82 -14.75
N LEU A 75 13.95 -13.49 -14.68
CA LEU A 75 14.85 -12.71 -13.84
C LEU A 75 14.41 -12.88 -12.39
N TYR A 76 15.36 -13.10 -11.49
CA TYR A 76 15.14 -13.39 -10.08
C TYR A 76 16.05 -12.50 -9.24
N TYR A 77 15.46 -11.66 -8.41
CA TYR A 77 16.16 -10.84 -7.42
C TYR A 77 15.90 -11.41 -6.03
N SER A 78 16.97 -11.82 -5.34
CA SER A 78 16.91 -12.22 -3.93
C SER A 78 16.99 -10.96 -3.07
N ILE A 79 16.09 -10.82 -2.09
CA ILE A 79 16.10 -9.69 -1.15
C ILE A 79 17.30 -9.81 -0.19
N ASP A 80 17.52 -11.01 0.34
CA ASP A 80 18.54 -11.37 1.33
C ASP A 80 19.98 -11.17 0.83
N THR A 81 20.30 -11.67 -0.36
CA THR A 81 21.64 -11.55 -0.94
C THR A 81 21.82 -10.31 -1.82
N ALA A 82 20.74 -9.56 -2.07
CA ALA A 82 20.70 -8.44 -3.02
C ALA A 82 21.23 -8.78 -4.44
N THR A 83 21.14 -10.05 -4.88
CA THR A 83 21.65 -10.51 -6.19
C THR A 83 20.55 -10.66 -7.24
N LEU A 84 20.82 -10.23 -8.47
CA LEU A 84 19.95 -10.40 -9.64
C LEU A 84 20.48 -11.51 -10.58
N ASP A 85 19.79 -12.64 -10.60
CA ASP A 85 20.07 -13.81 -11.44
C ASP A 85 19.08 -13.96 -12.61
N LYS A 86 19.42 -14.83 -13.56
CA LYS A 86 18.46 -15.46 -14.48
C LYS A 86 18.28 -16.93 -14.08
N ARG A 87 17.11 -17.33 -13.58
CA ARG A 87 16.85 -18.68 -13.03
C ARG A 87 15.76 -19.44 -13.83
N PRO A 88 15.85 -20.77 -13.99
CA PRO A 88 14.80 -21.55 -14.62
C PRO A 88 13.50 -21.48 -13.82
N ILE A 89 12.35 -21.33 -14.49
CA ILE A 89 11.02 -21.24 -13.85
C ILE A 89 10.76 -22.46 -12.95
N GLY A 90 11.08 -23.66 -13.44
CA GLY A 90 10.93 -24.90 -12.66
C GLY A 90 11.84 -25.01 -11.43
N LYS A 91 12.92 -24.21 -11.33
CA LYS A 91 13.76 -24.12 -10.12
C LYS A 91 13.24 -23.08 -9.13
N VAL A 92 12.60 -22.01 -9.62
CA VAL A 92 12.02 -20.94 -8.78
C VAL A 92 10.69 -21.37 -8.17
N TYR A 93 9.83 -22.01 -8.97
CA TYR A 93 8.44 -22.32 -8.60
C TYR A 93 8.14 -23.82 -8.43
N GLY A 94 9.06 -24.71 -8.84
CA GLY A 94 8.88 -26.15 -8.72
C GLY A 94 9.36 -26.70 -7.38
N VAL A 95 8.44 -26.89 -6.44
CA VAL A 95 8.70 -27.63 -5.20
C VAL A 95 8.16 -29.06 -5.36
N TYR A 96 9.03 -30.07 -5.27
CA TYR A 96 8.66 -31.47 -5.52
C TYR A 96 8.38 -32.23 -4.22
N GLY A 97 7.18 -32.81 -4.10
CA GLY A 97 6.83 -33.65 -2.96
C GLY A 97 6.55 -32.86 -1.68
N LEU A 98 5.99 -31.67 -1.83
CA LEU A 98 5.52 -30.80 -0.75
C LEU A 98 4.30 -31.40 -0.04
N TYR A 99 3.46 -32.18 -0.74
CA TYR A 99 2.27 -32.83 -0.20
C TYR A 99 2.43 -34.36 -0.07
N LYS A 100 3.64 -34.81 0.32
CA LYS A 100 3.92 -36.23 0.59
C LYS A 100 3.17 -36.71 1.82
N ASP A 101 2.12 -37.48 1.61
CA ASP A 101 1.34 -38.11 2.69
C ASP A 101 1.94 -39.48 3.04
N THR A 102 2.84 -39.50 4.00
CA THR A 102 3.47 -40.76 4.47
C THR A 102 2.49 -41.69 5.22
N THR A 103 1.29 -41.21 5.57
CA THR A 103 0.23 -42.05 6.18
C THR A 103 -0.54 -42.84 5.11
N ASN A 104 -0.66 -42.31 3.88
CA ASN A 104 -1.20 -43.06 2.75
C ASN A 104 -0.14 -43.99 2.14
N ALA A 105 0.03 -45.17 2.73
CA ALA A 105 0.93 -46.22 2.25
C ALA A 105 0.66 -46.72 0.81
N ASN A 106 -0.55 -46.50 0.27
CA ASN A 106 -0.90 -46.91 -1.10
C ASN A 106 -0.46 -45.88 -2.15
N ASP A 107 -0.52 -44.59 -1.82
CA ASP A 107 -0.10 -43.50 -2.71
C ASP A 107 0.34 -42.25 -1.95
N VAL A 108 1.62 -42.23 -1.56
CA VAL A 108 2.26 -41.09 -0.87
C VAL A 108 2.22 -39.80 -1.68
N LEU A 109 1.96 -39.86 -2.99
CA LEU A 109 1.88 -38.71 -3.91
C LEU A 109 0.46 -38.45 -4.43
N GLU A 110 -0.57 -38.98 -3.78
CA GLU A 110 -1.98 -38.81 -4.17
C GLU A 110 -2.38 -37.32 -4.30
N LEU A 111 -2.04 -36.51 -3.29
CA LEU A 111 -2.40 -35.08 -3.25
C LEU A 111 -1.63 -34.27 -4.30
N GLU A 112 -0.34 -34.59 -4.52
CA GLU A 112 0.46 -34.03 -5.62
C GLU A 112 -0.18 -34.31 -6.99
N LYS A 113 -0.63 -35.55 -7.23
CA LYS A 113 -1.33 -35.92 -8.47
C LYS A 113 -2.63 -35.13 -8.63
N LYS A 114 -3.46 -35.07 -7.60
CA LYS A 114 -4.74 -34.32 -7.61
C LYS A 114 -4.52 -32.82 -7.86
N LEU A 115 -3.52 -32.21 -7.21
CA LEU A 115 -3.12 -30.82 -7.47
C LEU A 115 -2.63 -30.63 -8.90
N SER A 116 -1.76 -31.50 -9.43
CA SER A 116 -1.25 -31.38 -10.80
C SER A 116 -2.33 -31.41 -11.88
N VAL A 117 -3.43 -32.15 -11.66
CA VAL A 117 -4.60 -32.17 -12.55
C VAL A 117 -5.34 -30.82 -12.50
N LEU A 118 -5.56 -30.26 -11.31
CA LEU A 118 -6.19 -28.95 -11.13
C LEU A 118 -5.31 -27.83 -11.73
N GLU A 119 -4.01 -27.85 -11.46
CA GLU A 119 -3.03 -26.91 -12.02
C GLU A 119 -3.01 -26.97 -13.55
N ALA A 120 -3.00 -28.17 -14.14
CA ALA A 120 -3.02 -28.33 -15.61
C ALA A 120 -4.33 -27.82 -16.24
N ALA A 121 -5.48 -28.07 -15.59
CA ALA A 121 -6.78 -27.58 -16.05
C ALA A 121 -6.84 -26.03 -16.00
N SER A 122 -6.43 -25.43 -14.88
CA SER A 122 -6.41 -23.96 -14.76
C SER A 122 -5.33 -23.30 -15.61
N ALA A 123 -4.18 -23.94 -15.83
CA ALA A 123 -3.16 -23.45 -16.76
C ALA A 123 -3.68 -23.37 -18.21
N LYS A 124 -4.56 -24.29 -18.62
CA LYS A 124 -5.24 -24.22 -19.93
C LYS A 124 -6.13 -22.97 -20.03
N ILE A 125 -6.96 -22.70 -19.01
CA ILE A 125 -7.83 -21.51 -18.98
C ILE A 125 -6.99 -20.23 -19.08
N LEU A 126 -5.91 -20.13 -18.30
CA LEU A 126 -4.99 -18.99 -18.34
C LEU A 126 -4.25 -18.86 -19.68
N HIS A 127 -3.87 -19.98 -20.30
CA HIS A 127 -3.30 -19.99 -21.65
C HIS A 127 -4.31 -19.49 -22.70
N ASP A 128 -5.58 -19.89 -22.59
CA ASP A 128 -6.65 -19.47 -23.51
C ASP A 128 -7.00 -17.98 -23.33
N LEU A 129 -6.89 -17.43 -22.12
CA LEU A 129 -6.92 -15.98 -21.85
C LEU A 129 -5.75 -15.25 -22.55
N HIS A 130 -4.55 -15.83 -22.53
CA HIS A 130 -3.37 -15.29 -23.20
C HIS A 130 -3.37 -15.41 -24.74
N ALA A 131 -4.14 -16.33 -25.30
CA ALA A 131 -4.08 -16.66 -26.73
C ALA A 131 -4.59 -15.55 -27.67
N GLN A 132 -5.31 -14.56 -27.14
CA GLN A 132 -5.96 -13.48 -27.90
C GLN A 132 -5.57 -12.10 -27.33
N PRO A 133 -4.36 -11.59 -27.65
CA PRO A 133 -3.89 -10.29 -27.15
C PRO A 133 -4.76 -9.14 -27.68
N GLY A 134 -4.99 -8.13 -26.85
CA GLY A 134 -5.84 -6.97 -27.18
C GLY A 134 -7.35 -7.25 -27.10
N ARG A 135 -7.78 -8.41 -26.61
CA ARG A 135 -9.18 -8.72 -26.34
C ARG A 135 -9.66 -7.95 -25.10
N THR A 136 -10.85 -7.34 -25.17
CA THR A 136 -11.45 -6.52 -24.10
C THR A 136 -12.40 -7.30 -23.18
N GLU A 137 -12.67 -8.56 -23.50
CA GLU A 137 -13.60 -9.43 -22.79
C GLU A 137 -13.05 -10.85 -22.75
N TYR A 138 -13.49 -11.71 -21.84
CA TYR A 138 -13.15 -13.13 -21.83
C TYR A 138 -14.36 -13.96 -21.39
N THR A 139 -14.72 -14.97 -22.18
CA THR A 139 -15.89 -15.82 -21.93
C THR A 139 -15.43 -17.23 -21.57
N MET A 140 -15.91 -17.75 -20.44
CA MET A 140 -15.64 -19.12 -20.01
C MET A 140 -16.93 -19.81 -19.53
N GLN A 141 -16.95 -21.15 -19.54
CA GLN A 141 -18.07 -21.91 -18.98
C GLN A 141 -18.02 -21.92 -17.45
N ARG A 142 -19.16 -22.21 -16.79
CA ARG A 142 -19.23 -22.41 -15.33
C ARG A 142 -18.15 -23.38 -14.84
N THR A 143 -17.98 -24.51 -15.52
CA THR A 143 -16.99 -25.54 -15.16
C THR A 143 -15.55 -25.02 -15.16
N ASP A 144 -15.18 -24.20 -16.14
CA ASP A 144 -13.88 -23.53 -16.20
C ASP A 144 -13.73 -22.51 -15.06
N LEU A 145 -14.76 -21.68 -14.82
CA LEU A 145 -14.77 -20.67 -13.75
C LEU A 145 -14.64 -21.31 -12.35
N GLU A 146 -15.36 -22.40 -12.11
CA GLU A 146 -15.30 -23.16 -10.86
C GLU A 146 -13.94 -23.83 -10.66
N CYS A 147 -13.36 -24.38 -11.74
CA CYS A 147 -12.00 -24.91 -11.74
C CYS A 147 -10.98 -23.81 -11.38
N LEU A 148 -11.06 -22.64 -12.03
CA LEU A 148 -10.18 -21.51 -11.76
C LEU A 148 -10.34 -21.01 -10.31
N ARG A 149 -11.56 -20.82 -9.81
CA ARG A 149 -11.80 -20.43 -8.40
C ARG A 149 -11.21 -21.43 -7.41
N LYS A 150 -11.38 -22.74 -7.68
CA LYS A 150 -10.83 -23.83 -6.86
C LYS A 150 -9.29 -23.82 -6.85
N PHE A 151 -8.67 -23.60 -8.01
CA PHE A 151 -7.23 -23.40 -8.14
C PHE A 151 -6.76 -22.18 -7.34
N LEU A 152 -7.34 -20.99 -7.53
CA LEU A 152 -6.94 -19.77 -6.83
C LEU A 152 -7.02 -19.93 -5.30
N PHE A 153 -8.10 -20.54 -4.80
CA PHE A 153 -8.23 -20.85 -3.37
C PHE A 153 -7.13 -21.80 -2.89
N LEU A 154 -6.97 -22.97 -3.53
CA LEU A 154 -6.04 -23.99 -3.05
C LEU A 154 -4.58 -23.55 -3.16
N MET A 155 -4.24 -22.79 -4.20
CA MET A 155 -2.91 -22.19 -4.39
C MET A 155 -2.56 -21.17 -3.30
N HIS A 156 -3.55 -20.48 -2.73
CA HIS A 156 -3.35 -19.65 -1.53
C HIS A 156 -3.33 -20.50 -0.25
N TYR A 157 -4.34 -21.37 -0.04
CA TYR A 157 -4.49 -22.21 1.16
C TYR A 157 -3.26 -23.09 1.40
N ARG A 158 -2.55 -23.50 0.34
CA ARG A 158 -1.34 -24.31 0.42
C ARG A 158 -0.06 -23.55 0.77
N LYS A 159 -0.12 -22.23 1.01
CA LYS A 159 1.03 -21.45 1.48
C LYS A 159 1.60 -22.05 2.77
N GLU A 160 2.92 -22.16 2.84
CA GLU A 160 3.64 -22.81 3.94
C GLU A 160 3.26 -22.25 5.33
N GLN A 161 3.04 -20.94 5.45
CA GLN A 161 2.61 -20.29 6.69
C GLN A 161 1.25 -20.82 7.16
N ILE A 162 0.27 -20.91 6.24
CA ILE A 162 -1.07 -21.45 6.52
C ILE A 162 -0.97 -22.93 6.87
N ALA A 163 -0.20 -23.71 6.10
CA ALA A 163 0.01 -25.14 6.33
C ALA A 163 0.60 -25.44 7.73
N LYS A 164 1.50 -24.59 8.22
CA LYS A 164 2.08 -24.72 9.56
C LYS A 164 1.09 -24.35 10.67
N ILE A 165 0.38 -23.22 10.53
CA ILE A 165 -0.37 -22.60 11.62
C ILE A 165 -1.81 -23.08 11.72
N TYR A 166 -2.52 -23.29 10.60
CA TYR A 166 -4.00 -23.35 10.56
C TYR A 166 -4.65 -24.46 11.42
N PHE A 167 -3.94 -25.56 11.71
CA PHE A 167 -4.42 -26.65 12.57
C PHE A 167 -3.63 -26.81 13.88
N GLN A 168 -2.79 -25.84 14.25
CA GLN A 168 -2.13 -25.81 15.57
C GLN A 168 -3.11 -25.31 16.64
N ALA A 169 -3.76 -26.22 17.36
CA ALA A 169 -4.76 -25.90 18.37
C ALA A 169 -4.23 -24.95 19.47
N ASP A 170 -2.95 -25.03 19.78
CA ASP A 170 -2.22 -24.23 20.77
C ASP A 170 -1.81 -22.84 20.27
N HIS A 171 -1.79 -22.58 18.96
CA HIS A 171 -1.41 -21.29 18.39
C HIS A 171 -2.31 -20.13 18.87
N PRO A 172 -1.78 -18.95 19.22
CA PRO A 172 -2.57 -17.84 19.76
C PRO A 172 -3.74 -17.41 18.86
N GLU A 173 -3.50 -17.28 17.56
CA GLU A 173 -4.54 -16.91 16.57
C GLU A 173 -5.68 -17.94 16.47
N ASN A 174 -5.39 -19.22 16.79
CA ASN A 174 -6.38 -20.29 16.72
C ASN A 174 -7.21 -20.44 18.01
N LYS A 175 -7.03 -19.57 19.01
CA LYS A 175 -7.74 -19.64 20.31
C LYS A 175 -9.27 -19.79 20.16
N VAL A 176 -9.87 -19.12 19.17
CA VAL A 176 -11.33 -19.14 18.89
C VAL A 176 -11.80 -20.40 18.17
N VAL A 177 -10.91 -21.14 17.49
CA VAL A 177 -11.21 -22.39 16.75
C VAL A 177 -10.64 -23.65 17.40
N ARG A 178 -9.92 -23.52 18.53
CA ARG A 178 -9.21 -24.61 19.22
C ARG A 178 -10.08 -25.85 19.45
N THR A 179 -11.26 -25.67 20.03
CA THR A 179 -12.19 -26.76 20.37
C THR A 179 -12.70 -27.50 19.14
N TRP A 180 -12.89 -26.78 18.03
CA TRP A 180 -13.21 -27.36 16.72
C TRP A 180 -12.02 -28.13 16.12
N ILE A 181 -10.80 -27.60 16.18
CA ILE A 181 -9.57 -28.30 15.74
C ILE A 181 -9.42 -29.63 16.50
N GLU A 182 -9.43 -29.59 17.83
CA GLU A 182 -9.27 -30.76 18.71
C GLU A 182 -10.33 -31.83 18.43
N ARG A 183 -11.60 -31.42 18.30
CA ARG A 183 -12.71 -32.34 17.99
C ARG A 183 -12.59 -32.92 16.58
N ARG A 184 -12.19 -32.14 15.58
CA ARG A 184 -11.96 -32.61 14.21
C ARG A 184 -10.81 -33.62 14.16
N MET A 185 -9.71 -33.34 14.85
CA MET A 185 -8.56 -34.25 14.94
C MET A 185 -8.94 -35.57 15.61
N SER A 186 -9.64 -35.51 16.75
CA SER A 186 -10.13 -36.69 17.46
C SER A 186 -11.11 -37.53 16.60
N LYS A 187 -12.11 -36.89 15.99
CA LYS A 187 -13.12 -37.56 15.16
C LYS A 187 -12.52 -38.32 13.97
N HIS A 188 -11.58 -37.70 13.27
CA HIS A 188 -10.93 -38.27 12.09
C HIS A 188 -9.63 -39.04 12.39
N LYS A 189 -9.28 -39.21 13.68
CA LYS A 189 -8.09 -39.93 14.17
C LYS A 189 -6.76 -39.39 13.61
N LEU A 190 -6.68 -38.07 13.51
CA LEU A 190 -5.53 -37.33 12.98
C LEU A 190 -4.53 -37.09 14.11
N ALA A 191 -3.28 -37.52 13.94
CA ALA A 191 -2.28 -37.48 15.00
C ALA A 191 -1.63 -36.09 15.16
N THR A 192 -1.53 -35.33 14.07
CA THR A 192 -0.84 -34.03 14.03
C THR A 192 -1.65 -32.97 13.27
N ALA A 193 -1.29 -31.70 13.48
CA ALA A 193 -1.82 -30.58 12.70
C ALA A 193 -1.58 -30.74 11.19
N ALA A 194 -0.44 -31.33 10.80
CA ALA A 194 -0.12 -31.62 9.42
C ALA A 194 -1.08 -32.66 8.81
N ASP A 195 -1.43 -33.72 9.54
CA ASP A 195 -2.43 -34.71 9.10
C ASP A 195 -3.80 -34.04 8.91
N ALA A 196 -4.20 -33.15 9.82
CA ALA A 196 -5.46 -32.41 9.73
C ALA A 196 -5.51 -31.45 8.53
N TRP A 197 -4.38 -30.81 8.21
CA TRP A 197 -4.23 -30.00 7.02
C TRP A 197 -4.28 -30.83 5.74
N LEU A 198 -3.55 -31.96 5.65
CA LEU A 198 -3.58 -32.87 4.50
C LEU A 198 -4.99 -33.47 4.30
N HIS A 199 -5.67 -33.86 5.38
CA HIS A 199 -7.05 -34.33 5.35
C HIS A 199 -8.02 -33.27 4.82
N THR A 200 -7.86 -32.01 5.24
CA THR A 200 -8.71 -30.90 4.79
C THR A 200 -8.38 -30.46 3.35
N LEU A 201 -7.11 -30.55 2.93
CA LEU A 201 -6.69 -30.38 1.54
C LEU A 201 -7.30 -31.46 0.63
N ARG A 202 -7.32 -32.72 1.10
CA ARG A 202 -7.99 -33.85 0.43
C ARG A 202 -9.49 -33.61 0.27
N TYR A 203 -10.17 -33.16 1.34
CA TYR A 203 -11.58 -32.74 1.29
C TYR A 203 -11.84 -31.68 0.21
N TYR A 204 -11.04 -30.61 0.17
CA TYR A 204 -11.21 -29.59 -0.86
C TYR A 204 -10.98 -30.14 -2.27
N LEU A 205 -9.93 -30.94 -2.49
CA LEU A 205 -9.61 -31.51 -3.81
C LEU A 205 -10.71 -32.45 -4.30
N ASP A 206 -11.21 -33.34 -3.45
CA ASP A 206 -12.17 -34.39 -3.83
C ASP A 206 -13.62 -33.89 -3.92
N THR A 207 -13.99 -32.86 -3.15
CA THR A 207 -15.36 -32.31 -3.18
C THR A 207 -15.55 -31.39 -4.39
N PRO A 208 -16.57 -31.61 -5.26
CA PRO A 208 -16.91 -30.70 -6.35
C PRO A 208 -17.28 -29.29 -5.87
N HIS A 209 -17.07 -28.26 -6.71
CA HIS A 209 -17.35 -26.87 -6.33
C HIS A 209 -18.82 -26.65 -5.87
N PRO A 210 -19.86 -27.14 -6.57
CA PRO A 210 -21.24 -26.96 -6.12
C PRO A 210 -21.52 -27.62 -4.76
N GLN A 211 -20.88 -28.76 -4.48
CA GLN A 211 -21.03 -29.43 -3.19
C GLN A 211 -20.29 -28.68 -2.06
N LEU A 212 -19.15 -28.05 -2.33
CA LEU A 212 -18.50 -27.15 -1.37
C LEU A 212 -19.39 -25.94 -1.04
N MET A 213 -20.12 -25.39 -2.02
CA MET A 213 -21.11 -24.34 -1.77
C MET A 213 -22.28 -24.86 -0.91
N GLN A 214 -22.86 -26.01 -1.26
CA GLN A 214 -23.96 -26.61 -0.49
C GLN A 214 -23.56 -26.89 0.96
N HIS A 215 -22.38 -27.47 1.20
CA HIS A 215 -21.88 -27.73 2.56
C HIS A 215 -21.77 -26.45 3.41
N ALA A 216 -21.55 -25.29 2.79
CA ALA A 216 -21.50 -24.01 3.48
C ALA A 216 -22.91 -23.49 3.83
N VAL A 217 -23.87 -23.64 2.91
CA VAL A 217 -25.31 -23.41 3.16
C VAL A 217 -25.82 -24.33 4.28
N ASP A 218 -25.42 -25.60 4.29
CA ASP A 218 -25.79 -26.59 5.31
C ASP A 218 -25.31 -26.15 6.71
N VAL A 219 -24.09 -25.60 6.82
CA VAL A 219 -23.56 -25.05 8.09
C VAL A 219 -24.36 -23.83 8.53
N LYS A 220 -24.65 -22.90 7.63
CA LYS A 220 -25.49 -21.73 7.90
C LYS A 220 -26.89 -22.15 8.40
N LYS A 221 -27.49 -23.17 7.78
CA LYS A 221 -28.80 -23.75 8.15
C LYS A 221 -28.76 -24.52 9.47
N GLN A 222 -27.66 -25.20 9.78
CA GLN A 222 -27.49 -25.96 11.03
C GLN A 222 -27.37 -25.06 12.26
N PHE A 223 -26.63 -23.94 12.16
CA PHE A 223 -26.29 -23.10 13.31
C PHE A 223 -27.01 -21.73 13.34
N GLY A 224 -27.66 -21.33 12.24
CA GLY A 224 -28.34 -20.04 12.10
C GLY A 224 -27.43 -18.89 11.64
N GLU A 225 -28.07 -17.79 11.22
CA GLU A 225 -27.39 -16.61 10.64
C GLU A 225 -26.38 -15.99 11.61
N ASP A 226 -26.74 -15.79 12.88
CA ASP A 226 -25.85 -15.16 13.87
C ASP A 226 -24.56 -15.96 14.09
N ALA A 227 -24.68 -17.29 14.22
CA ALA A 227 -23.52 -18.17 14.37
C ALA A 227 -22.69 -18.25 13.08
N TYR A 228 -23.33 -18.21 11.91
CA TYR A 228 -22.65 -18.08 10.62
C TYR A 228 -21.85 -16.77 10.54
N ILE A 229 -22.44 -15.63 10.90
CA ILE A 229 -21.76 -14.32 10.94
C ILE A 229 -20.54 -14.35 11.88
N GLN A 230 -20.68 -14.93 13.07
CA GLN A 230 -19.53 -15.13 13.99
C GLN A 230 -18.44 -16.00 13.35
N MET A 231 -18.81 -17.16 12.79
CA MET A 231 -17.87 -18.09 12.17
C MET A 231 -17.07 -17.48 10.99
N VAL A 232 -17.70 -16.65 10.14
CA VAL A 232 -17.02 -15.99 9.01
C VAL A 232 -16.26 -14.72 9.41
N SER A 233 -16.59 -14.11 10.55
CA SER A 233 -15.89 -12.92 11.08
C SER A 233 -14.74 -13.25 12.04
N GLY A 234 -14.37 -14.53 12.16
CA GLY A 234 -13.29 -14.98 13.06
C GLY A 234 -13.68 -15.07 14.54
N GLY A 235 -14.98 -15.19 14.83
CA GLY A 235 -15.51 -15.48 16.16
C GLY A 235 -15.44 -16.95 16.54
N GLU A 236 -16.22 -17.35 17.55
CA GLU A 236 -16.27 -18.73 18.03
C GLU A 236 -16.85 -19.69 16.98
N VAL A 237 -16.23 -20.87 16.86
CA VAL A 237 -16.67 -21.93 15.93
C VAL A 237 -17.25 -23.11 16.73
N PRO A 238 -18.52 -23.50 16.50
CA PRO A 238 -19.11 -24.68 17.12
C PRO A 238 -18.28 -25.94 16.86
N ALA A 239 -17.92 -26.67 17.91
CA ALA A 239 -17.02 -27.80 17.80
C ALA A 239 -17.57 -28.97 16.94
N ASP A 240 -18.87 -29.00 16.67
CA ASP A 240 -19.56 -29.95 15.78
C ASP A 240 -19.72 -29.48 14.32
N ALA A 241 -19.21 -28.28 13.96
CA ALA A 241 -19.27 -27.74 12.60
C ALA A 241 -18.35 -28.51 11.63
N GLU A 242 -18.76 -29.71 11.21
CA GLU A 242 -17.97 -30.63 10.37
C GLU A 242 -17.48 -29.97 9.08
N TYR A 243 -18.34 -29.17 8.44
CA TYR A 243 -18.05 -28.48 7.19
C TYR A 243 -17.64 -27.01 7.38
N TYR A 244 -17.19 -26.59 8.56
CA TYR A 244 -16.58 -25.26 8.75
C TYR A 244 -15.55 -24.86 7.66
N PRO A 245 -14.69 -25.76 7.13
CA PRO A 245 -13.77 -25.39 6.04
C PRO A 245 -14.48 -24.98 4.73
N ALA A 246 -15.74 -25.37 4.53
CA ALA A 246 -16.55 -24.90 3.41
C ALA A 246 -16.82 -23.40 3.49
N LEU A 247 -16.95 -22.81 4.69
CA LEU A 247 -17.15 -21.37 4.88
C LEU A 247 -15.93 -20.57 4.40
N ALA A 248 -14.72 -21.04 4.70
CA ALA A 248 -13.48 -20.42 4.21
C ALA A 248 -13.39 -20.45 2.67
N TYR A 249 -13.92 -21.50 2.03
CA TYR A 249 -14.01 -21.59 0.58
C TYR A 249 -15.12 -20.71 0.00
N GLN A 250 -16.29 -20.65 0.66
CA GLN A 250 -17.43 -19.80 0.29
C GLN A 250 -17.07 -18.32 0.36
N SER A 251 -16.42 -17.85 1.42
CA SER A 251 -16.03 -16.43 1.57
C SER A 251 -15.17 -15.92 0.40
N GLN A 252 -14.35 -16.78 -0.22
CA GLN A 252 -13.66 -16.46 -1.48
C GLN A 252 -14.55 -16.70 -2.73
N GLY A 253 -15.43 -17.69 -2.69
CA GLY A 253 -16.40 -18.00 -3.76
C GLY A 253 -17.39 -16.86 -4.04
N ASP A 254 -17.86 -16.19 -3.00
CA ASP A 254 -18.88 -15.12 -3.07
C ASP A 254 -18.29 -13.78 -3.57
N MET A 255 -16.97 -13.60 -3.51
CA MET A 255 -16.29 -12.48 -4.17
C MET A 255 -16.45 -12.60 -5.70
N PHE A 256 -16.76 -11.50 -6.39
CA PHE A 256 -16.87 -11.51 -7.85
C PHE A 256 -15.48 -11.44 -8.51
N LEU A 257 -15.30 -12.18 -9.60
CA LEU A 257 -14.02 -12.29 -10.30
C LEU A 257 -13.87 -11.18 -11.34
N CYS A 258 -12.68 -10.59 -11.38
CA CYS A 258 -12.26 -9.55 -12.30
C CYS A 258 -10.96 -9.97 -13.00
N ILE A 259 -10.74 -9.49 -14.22
CA ILE A 259 -9.53 -9.73 -15.00
C ILE A 259 -8.90 -8.38 -15.32
N TRP A 260 -7.71 -8.13 -14.78
CA TRP A 260 -6.95 -6.90 -15.02
C TRP A 260 -5.75 -7.20 -15.92
N GLU A 261 -5.56 -6.39 -16.96
CA GLU A 261 -4.35 -6.39 -17.80
C GLU A 261 -3.45 -5.22 -17.39
N ALA A 262 -2.13 -5.45 -17.26
CA ALA A 262 -1.16 -4.37 -17.04
C ALA A 262 -1.15 -3.34 -18.20
N SER A 263 -0.66 -2.11 -17.97
CA SER A 263 -0.47 -1.13 -19.04
C SER A 263 0.54 -1.63 -20.10
N ASP A 264 0.46 -1.16 -21.36
CA ASP A 264 1.30 -1.70 -22.46
C ASP A 264 2.81 -1.59 -22.21
N ASP A 265 3.20 -0.51 -21.53
CA ASP A 265 4.57 -0.18 -21.18
C ASP A 265 5.10 -0.96 -19.97
N GLU A 266 4.23 -1.49 -19.09
CA GLU A 266 4.59 -2.14 -17.83
C GLU A 266 4.25 -3.64 -17.77
N GLU A 267 4.58 -4.28 -16.66
CA GLU A 267 4.22 -5.65 -16.35
C GLU A 267 3.93 -5.85 -14.87
N PHE A 268 3.11 -6.84 -14.54
CA PHE A 268 2.99 -7.31 -13.18
C PHE A 268 4.22 -8.12 -12.80
N ILE A 269 4.74 -7.89 -11.61
CA ILE A 269 5.84 -8.69 -11.03
C ILE A 269 5.26 -9.90 -10.28
N LEU A 270 6.12 -10.82 -9.86
CA LEU A 270 5.77 -11.89 -8.93
C LEU A 270 6.71 -11.87 -7.74
N THR A 271 6.18 -12.08 -6.54
CA THR A 271 6.96 -12.20 -5.29
C THR A 271 6.65 -13.51 -4.58
N ASP A 272 7.55 -13.98 -3.72
CA ASP A 272 7.42 -15.27 -3.02
C ASP A 272 6.11 -15.41 -2.22
N ASN A 273 5.56 -14.29 -1.75
CA ASN A 273 4.28 -14.21 -1.04
C ASN A 273 3.13 -13.64 -1.89
N GLY A 274 3.39 -13.20 -3.13
CA GLY A 274 2.48 -12.38 -3.95
C GLY A 274 1.15 -13.02 -4.37
N PHE A 275 0.97 -14.33 -4.17
CA PHE A 275 -0.21 -15.05 -4.64
C PHE A 275 -1.38 -15.00 -3.62
N GLY A 276 -2.48 -14.36 -3.99
CA GLY A 276 -3.68 -14.24 -3.14
C GLY A 276 -3.51 -13.30 -1.96
N LEU A 277 -2.83 -12.17 -2.15
CA LEU A 277 -2.73 -11.11 -1.14
C LEU A 277 -4.06 -10.37 -0.98
N TRP A 278 -4.34 -9.87 0.22
CA TRP A 278 -5.43 -8.93 0.45
C TRP A 278 -4.97 -7.49 0.17
N GLU A 279 -5.85 -6.68 -0.42
CA GLU A 279 -5.72 -5.23 -0.47
C GLU A 279 -7.05 -4.60 -0.07
N GLY A 280 -6.95 -3.49 0.65
CA GLY A 280 -8.06 -2.64 1.01
C GLY A 280 -8.95 -3.16 2.14
N LEU A 281 -9.53 -2.22 2.88
CA LEU A 281 -10.40 -2.48 4.02
C LEU A 281 -11.86 -2.14 3.68
N ILE A 282 -12.81 -2.92 4.21
CA ILE A 282 -14.23 -2.60 4.25
C ILE A 282 -14.68 -2.65 5.70
N GLY A 283 -15.06 -1.50 6.27
CA GLY A 283 -15.42 -1.41 7.69
C GLY A 283 -14.31 -1.88 8.63
N GLY A 284 -13.04 -1.66 8.25
CA GLY A 284 -11.86 -2.12 8.98
C GLY A 284 -11.38 -3.54 8.63
N ASN A 285 -12.20 -4.38 7.97
CA ASN A 285 -11.83 -5.76 7.64
C ASN A 285 -11.13 -5.86 6.27
N PRO A 286 -10.08 -6.69 6.11
CA PRO A 286 -9.27 -6.79 4.89
C PRO A 286 -9.97 -7.60 3.78
N TRP A 287 -11.13 -7.14 3.32
CA TRP A 287 -12.03 -7.89 2.42
C TRP A 287 -12.29 -7.20 1.07
N ALA A 288 -11.67 -6.05 0.77
CA ALA A 288 -12.00 -5.30 -0.45
C ALA A 288 -11.57 -6.06 -1.72
N HIS A 289 -10.30 -6.46 -1.79
CA HIS A 289 -9.71 -7.15 -2.94
C HIS A 289 -8.82 -8.31 -2.52
N ARG A 290 -8.84 -9.40 -3.28
CA ARG A 290 -7.87 -10.49 -3.20
C ARG A 290 -7.16 -10.65 -4.54
N LEU A 291 -5.85 -10.42 -4.54
CA LEU A 291 -5.02 -10.24 -5.73
C LEU A 291 -4.28 -11.53 -6.10
N PHE A 292 -4.45 -12.00 -7.33
CA PHE A 292 -3.77 -13.17 -7.86
C PHE A 292 -3.08 -12.82 -9.18
N VAL A 293 -1.82 -12.39 -9.13
CA VAL A 293 -1.02 -12.25 -10.36
C VAL A 293 -0.73 -13.64 -10.91
N VAL A 294 -1.24 -13.90 -12.11
CA VAL A 294 -1.13 -15.19 -12.81
C VAL A 294 -0.12 -15.13 -13.94
N SER A 295 0.22 -13.92 -14.42
CA SER A 295 1.29 -13.68 -15.37
C SER A 295 1.73 -12.22 -15.36
N PRO A 296 2.84 -11.87 -16.04
CA PRO A 296 3.27 -10.48 -16.18
C PRO A 296 2.31 -9.56 -16.95
N ARG A 297 1.25 -10.13 -17.57
CA ARG A 297 0.21 -9.34 -18.24
C ARG A 297 -1.12 -9.35 -17.51
N PHE A 298 -1.49 -10.45 -16.85
CA PHE A 298 -2.80 -10.59 -16.23
C PHE A 298 -2.74 -10.84 -14.72
N ALA A 299 -3.59 -10.11 -14.00
CA ALA A 299 -3.96 -10.39 -12.63
C ALA A 299 -5.44 -10.80 -12.59
N ILE A 300 -5.74 -11.88 -11.89
CA ILE A 300 -7.11 -12.21 -11.50
C ILE A 300 -7.34 -11.56 -10.14
N VAL A 301 -8.42 -10.79 -10.02
CA VAL A 301 -8.76 -10.10 -8.77
C VAL A 301 -10.15 -10.53 -8.34
N LEU A 302 -10.28 -10.96 -7.09
CA LEU A 302 -11.58 -11.20 -6.49
C LEU A 302 -11.96 -9.95 -5.70
N ARG A 303 -13.12 -9.35 -5.99
CA ARG A 303 -13.62 -8.13 -5.33
C ARG A 303 -14.82 -8.45 -4.45
N SER A 304 -14.93 -7.76 -3.31
CA SER A 304 -16.14 -7.83 -2.48
C SER A 304 -17.37 -7.40 -3.27
N PRO A 305 -18.52 -8.10 -3.17
CA PRO A 305 -19.78 -7.69 -3.80
C PRO A 305 -20.21 -6.26 -3.45
N LEU A 306 -19.82 -5.74 -2.28
CA LEU A 306 -20.09 -4.35 -1.86
C LEU A 306 -19.39 -3.29 -2.73
N MET A 307 -18.42 -3.71 -3.55
CA MET A 307 -17.72 -2.86 -4.53
C MET A 307 -18.36 -2.87 -5.93
N ARG A 308 -19.50 -3.54 -6.14
CA ARG A 308 -20.22 -3.45 -7.42
C ARG A 308 -20.82 -2.04 -7.60
N PRO A 309 -20.91 -1.49 -8.82
CA PRO A 309 -21.36 -0.12 -9.07
C PRO A 309 -22.71 0.27 -8.43
N GLU A 310 -23.64 -0.67 -8.30
CA GLU A 310 -24.96 -0.49 -7.68
C GLU A 310 -24.91 -0.31 -6.15
N PHE A 311 -23.89 -0.82 -5.46
CA PHE A 311 -23.73 -0.68 -4.02
C PHE A 311 -22.71 0.41 -3.64
N LEU A 312 -21.79 0.73 -4.57
CA LEU A 312 -20.70 1.67 -4.34
C LEU A 312 -21.16 3.05 -3.79
N PRO A 313 -22.25 3.68 -4.27
CA PRO A 313 -22.69 4.98 -3.75
C PRO A 313 -22.99 4.98 -2.24
N THR A 314 -23.47 3.87 -1.69
CA THR A 314 -23.80 3.72 -0.27
C THR A 314 -22.59 3.24 0.54
N THR A 315 -21.71 2.43 -0.05
CA THR A 315 -20.58 1.78 0.66
C THR A 315 -19.26 2.55 0.58
N ARG A 316 -19.10 3.51 -0.36
CA ARG A 316 -17.82 4.18 -0.67
C ARG A 316 -17.10 4.79 0.54
N SER A 317 -17.83 5.30 1.52
CA SER A 317 -17.27 5.90 2.75
C SER A 317 -16.68 4.87 3.73
N THR A 318 -17.03 3.59 3.59
CA THR A 318 -16.55 2.49 4.44
C THR A 318 -15.42 1.68 3.80
N ILE A 319 -15.10 1.96 2.53
CA ILE A 319 -14.10 1.24 1.74
C ILE A 319 -12.82 2.08 1.65
N PHE A 320 -11.71 1.53 2.11
CA PHE A 320 -10.37 2.11 2.00
C PHE A 320 -9.52 1.23 1.09
N SER A 321 -9.37 1.58 -0.19
CA SER A 321 -8.57 0.83 -1.16
C SER A 321 -7.94 1.79 -2.17
N GLN A 322 -6.72 1.50 -2.61
CA GLN A 322 -6.04 2.23 -3.69
C GLN A 322 -6.56 1.86 -5.09
N PHE A 323 -7.47 0.88 -5.19
CA PHE A 323 -8.12 0.41 -6.42
C PHE A 323 -9.62 0.74 -6.48
N LEU A 324 -10.10 1.62 -5.60
CA LEU A 324 -11.50 2.04 -5.52
C LEU A 324 -11.97 2.88 -6.72
N ASP A 325 -11.03 3.41 -7.50
CA ASP A 325 -11.24 4.15 -8.75
C ASP A 325 -11.19 3.26 -10.01
N ILE A 326 -10.71 2.01 -9.89
CA ILE A 326 -10.75 1.03 -10.98
C ILE A 326 -12.19 0.56 -11.16
N ASP A 327 -12.87 1.16 -12.14
CA ASP A 327 -14.20 0.74 -12.59
C ASP A 327 -14.16 -0.67 -13.19
N GLN A 328 -14.98 -1.57 -12.67
CA GLN A 328 -15.02 -2.97 -13.08
C GLN A 328 -16.33 -3.60 -12.64
N GLU A 329 -17.18 -3.87 -13.62
CA GLU A 329 -18.43 -4.60 -13.48
C GLU A 329 -18.18 -6.09 -13.17
N ALA A 330 -19.20 -6.75 -12.62
CA ALA A 330 -19.27 -8.19 -12.52
C ALA A 330 -19.44 -8.83 -13.92
N ALA A 331 -19.24 -10.15 -14.03
CA ALA A 331 -19.42 -10.85 -15.28
C ALA A 331 -20.88 -10.84 -15.76
N THR A 332 -21.10 -10.61 -17.05
CA THR A 332 -22.38 -10.87 -17.70
C THR A 332 -22.57 -12.38 -17.80
N VAL A 333 -23.69 -12.88 -17.26
CA VAL A 333 -24.01 -14.30 -17.24
C VAL A 333 -25.08 -14.61 -18.27
N VAL A 334 -24.86 -15.65 -19.08
CA VAL A 334 -25.90 -16.24 -19.93
C VAL A 334 -26.21 -17.62 -19.36
N TYR A 335 -27.37 -17.72 -18.69
CA TYR A 335 -27.82 -18.98 -18.11
C TYR A 335 -28.30 -19.93 -19.20
N SER A 336 -27.94 -21.20 -19.04
CA SER A 336 -28.32 -22.29 -19.94
C SER A 336 -29.80 -22.69 -19.85
N THR A 337 -30.60 -22.03 -19.00
CA THR A 337 -32.07 -22.06 -19.01
C THR A 337 -32.67 -21.20 -20.11
N GLY A 338 -31.93 -20.21 -20.62
CA GLY A 338 -32.48 -19.16 -21.48
C GLY A 338 -33.23 -18.06 -20.72
N GLU A 339 -33.19 -18.09 -19.39
CA GLU A 339 -33.72 -17.04 -18.52
C GLU A 339 -32.63 -16.02 -18.18
N ASP A 340 -32.98 -14.73 -18.09
CA ASP A 340 -32.02 -13.67 -17.74
C ASP A 340 -31.56 -13.74 -16.26
N ALA A 341 -32.36 -14.40 -15.41
CA ALA A 341 -32.05 -14.67 -14.01
C ALA A 341 -32.66 -16.01 -13.59
N ILE A 342 -32.02 -16.68 -12.62
CA ILE A 342 -32.58 -17.85 -11.94
C ILE A 342 -33.81 -17.38 -11.14
N LEU A 343 -34.96 -18.02 -11.32
CA LEU A 343 -36.15 -17.77 -10.49
C LEU A 343 -35.88 -18.22 -9.05
N ILE A 344 -36.15 -17.33 -8.09
CA ILE A 344 -35.76 -17.48 -6.68
C ILE A 344 -37.02 -17.57 -5.82
N THR A 345 -37.08 -18.56 -4.92
CA THR A 345 -38.12 -18.67 -3.88
C THR A 345 -37.65 -18.05 -2.57
N ASP A 346 -38.32 -18.36 -1.45
CA ASP A 346 -37.99 -17.82 -0.12
C ASP A 346 -36.63 -18.33 0.42
N ASP A 347 -36.08 -19.45 -0.09
CA ASP A 347 -34.76 -20.01 0.30
C ASP A 347 -33.72 -19.82 -0.83
N LEU A 348 -33.35 -18.55 -1.06
CA LEU A 348 -32.38 -18.09 -2.06
C LEU A 348 -31.07 -18.90 -2.08
N ASP A 349 -30.52 -19.18 -0.90
CA ASP A 349 -29.24 -19.87 -0.76
C ASP A 349 -29.35 -21.34 -1.23
N GLN A 350 -30.44 -22.02 -0.85
CA GLN A 350 -30.71 -23.40 -1.27
C GLN A 350 -31.08 -23.52 -2.74
N ASP A 351 -31.88 -22.60 -3.30
CA ASP A 351 -32.24 -22.60 -4.72
C ASP A 351 -31.00 -22.41 -5.60
N LEU A 352 -30.14 -21.44 -5.25
CA LEU A 352 -28.88 -21.22 -5.97
C LEU A 352 -27.93 -22.41 -5.87
N ALA A 353 -27.80 -23.04 -4.69
CA ALA A 353 -26.95 -24.22 -4.53
C ALA A 353 -27.47 -25.41 -5.37
N THR A 354 -28.80 -25.63 -5.35
CA THR A 354 -29.48 -26.66 -6.15
C THR A 354 -29.29 -26.43 -7.64
N TYR A 355 -29.47 -25.19 -8.12
CA TYR A 355 -29.22 -24.84 -9.51
C TYR A 355 -27.77 -25.07 -9.92
N ARG A 356 -26.80 -24.58 -9.13
CA ARG A 356 -25.35 -24.74 -9.39
C ARG A 356 -24.93 -26.20 -9.47
N ALA A 357 -25.60 -27.11 -8.76
CA ALA A 357 -25.35 -28.55 -8.82
C ALA A 357 -25.93 -29.24 -10.08
N SER A 358 -26.79 -28.57 -10.86
CA SER A 358 -27.45 -29.16 -12.01
C SER A 358 -26.53 -29.38 -13.22
N GLU A 359 -26.85 -30.38 -14.06
CA GLU A 359 -26.19 -30.59 -15.36
C GLU A 359 -26.45 -29.45 -16.35
N GLN A 360 -27.46 -28.62 -16.11
CA GLN A 360 -27.76 -27.45 -16.92
C GLN A 360 -26.71 -26.36 -16.65
N ALA A 361 -26.61 -25.92 -15.39
CA ALA A 361 -25.74 -24.83 -14.94
C ALA A 361 -24.27 -24.97 -15.39
N LYS A 362 -23.76 -26.21 -15.56
CA LYS A 362 -22.42 -26.48 -16.11
C LYS A 362 -22.14 -25.80 -17.47
N ARG A 363 -23.19 -25.54 -18.26
CA ARG A 363 -23.14 -24.90 -19.58
C ARG A 363 -23.32 -23.38 -19.54
N ASP A 364 -23.53 -22.77 -18.36
CA ASP A 364 -23.66 -21.31 -18.26
C ASP A 364 -22.37 -20.63 -18.71
N LEU A 365 -22.52 -19.50 -19.40
CA LEU A 365 -21.41 -18.73 -19.93
C LEU A 365 -21.24 -17.44 -19.12
N PHE A 366 -20.01 -17.19 -18.69
CA PHE A 366 -19.63 -15.99 -17.95
C PHE A 366 -18.69 -15.16 -18.83
N THR A 367 -19.12 -13.96 -19.22
CA THR A 367 -18.31 -13.00 -19.98
C THR A 367 -17.80 -11.91 -19.04
N PHE A 368 -16.49 -11.86 -18.86
CA PHE A 368 -15.78 -10.90 -18.03
C PHE A 368 -15.20 -9.78 -18.90
N LYS A 369 -15.41 -8.52 -18.53
CA LYS A 369 -14.64 -7.39 -19.10
C LYS A 369 -13.19 -7.48 -18.60
N ILE A 370 -12.23 -7.47 -19.52
CA ILE A 370 -10.80 -7.33 -19.23
C ILE A 370 -10.52 -5.83 -19.07
N ASN A 371 -10.23 -5.38 -17.86
CA ASN A 371 -9.87 -3.97 -17.65
C ASN A 371 -8.36 -3.78 -17.80
N LYS A 372 -7.96 -2.96 -18.78
CA LYS A 372 -6.58 -2.59 -19.02
C LYS A 372 -6.19 -1.42 -18.12
N LEU A 373 -5.34 -1.72 -17.14
CA LEU A 373 -4.89 -0.79 -16.13
C LEU A 373 -4.09 0.36 -16.71
N THR A 374 -4.17 1.51 -16.03
CA THR A 374 -3.20 2.59 -16.23
C THR A 374 -1.82 2.18 -15.71
N ARG A 375 -0.79 2.94 -16.11
CA ARG A 375 0.57 2.78 -15.56
C ARG A 375 0.59 2.91 -14.04
N THR A 376 -0.12 3.91 -13.50
CA THR A 376 -0.27 4.15 -12.07
C THR A 376 -0.94 2.98 -11.35
N HIS A 377 -2.03 2.44 -11.88
CA HIS A 377 -2.70 1.25 -11.31
C HIS A 377 -1.81 0.01 -11.35
N THR A 378 -1.04 -0.19 -12.43
CA THR A 378 -0.08 -1.29 -12.55
C THR A 378 1.03 -1.18 -11.50
N HIS A 379 1.59 0.02 -11.30
CA HIS A 379 2.58 0.27 -10.26
C HIS A 379 2.00 0.15 -8.84
N ALA A 380 0.74 0.57 -8.61
CA ALA A 380 0.07 0.41 -7.33
C ALA A 380 -0.12 -1.08 -6.97
N LEU A 381 -0.46 -1.94 -7.95
CA LEU A 381 -0.50 -3.40 -7.76
C LEU A 381 0.89 -3.97 -7.46
N ASN A 382 1.90 -3.58 -8.25
CA ASN A 382 3.28 -3.99 -7.97
C ASN A 382 3.76 -3.53 -6.58
N ALA A 383 3.31 -2.37 -6.08
CA ALA A 383 3.64 -1.91 -4.74
C ALA A 383 3.07 -2.81 -3.63
N VAL A 384 1.84 -3.34 -3.78
CA VAL A 384 1.29 -4.33 -2.83
C VAL A 384 2.16 -5.59 -2.79
N LEU A 385 2.60 -6.06 -3.96
CA LEU A 385 3.46 -7.24 -4.07
C LEU A 385 4.82 -7.01 -3.41
N LEU A 386 5.45 -5.86 -3.66
CA LEU A 386 6.75 -5.48 -3.08
C LEU A 386 6.70 -5.32 -1.57
N LYS A 387 5.65 -4.69 -1.01
CA LYS A 387 5.44 -4.58 0.45
C LYS A 387 5.32 -5.93 1.16
N ASN A 388 4.81 -6.93 0.45
CA ASN A 388 4.52 -8.25 1.00
C ASN A 388 5.62 -9.29 0.71
N THR A 389 6.69 -8.92 0.00
CA THR A 389 7.88 -9.77 -0.18
C THR A 389 8.56 -10.00 1.18
N ARG A 390 8.98 -11.23 1.46
CA ARG A 390 9.72 -11.51 2.70
C ARG A 390 11.15 -10.98 2.62
N LEU A 391 11.80 -10.71 3.76
CA LEU A 391 13.23 -10.36 3.81
C LEU A 391 14.14 -11.49 3.28
N SER A 392 13.75 -12.75 3.52
CA SER A 392 14.35 -13.95 2.91
C SER A 392 13.68 -14.34 1.58
N GLY A 393 12.91 -13.41 0.99
CA GLY A 393 12.07 -13.63 -0.17
C GLY A 393 12.74 -13.22 -1.46
N ALA A 394 11.94 -13.15 -2.53
CA ALA A 394 12.44 -12.80 -3.85
C ALA A 394 11.37 -12.16 -4.73
N VAL A 395 11.84 -11.35 -5.67
CA VAL A 395 11.04 -10.76 -6.75
C VAL A 395 11.45 -11.37 -8.08
N THR A 396 10.49 -11.69 -8.94
CA THR A 396 10.74 -12.15 -10.31
C THR A 396 9.92 -11.37 -11.34
N PHE A 397 10.52 -11.22 -12.51
CA PHE A 397 10.04 -10.38 -13.60
C PHE A 397 10.64 -10.86 -14.93
N LEU A 398 10.18 -10.30 -16.06
CA LEU A 398 10.70 -10.63 -17.40
C LEU A 398 11.54 -9.49 -17.99
N SER A 399 11.17 -8.24 -17.71
CA SER A 399 11.72 -7.05 -18.37
C SER A 399 12.48 -6.16 -17.40
N LYS A 400 13.81 -6.04 -17.60
CA LYS A 400 14.65 -5.14 -16.80
C LYS A 400 14.14 -3.68 -16.78
N PRO A 401 13.78 -3.04 -17.91
CA PRO A 401 13.26 -1.67 -17.90
C PRO A 401 11.96 -1.50 -17.11
N ARG A 402 11.03 -2.46 -17.19
CA ARG A 402 9.75 -2.40 -16.46
C ARG A 402 9.94 -2.58 -14.97
N MET A 403 10.77 -3.54 -14.56
CA MET A 403 11.13 -3.70 -13.16
C MET A 403 11.85 -2.47 -12.61
N LEU A 404 12.71 -1.81 -13.41
CA LEU A 404 13.37 -0.57 -13.02
C LEU A 404 12.35 0.55 -12.78
N ASN A 405 11.35 0.71 -13.66
CA ASN A 405 10.27 1.69 -13.49
C ASN A 405 9.41 1.37 -12.25
N ALA A 406 9.04 0.10 -12.07
CA ALA A 406 8.27 -0.35 -10.91
C ALA A 406 9.03 -0.15 -9.60
N ALA A 407 10.32 -0.48 -9.54
CA ALA A 407 11.17 -0.30 -8.36
C ALA A 407 11.43 1.18 -8.06
N ARG A 408 11.71 2.02 -9.07
CA ARG A 408 11.83 3.49 -8.90
C ARG A 408 10.53 4.10 -8.36
N THR A 409 9.38 3.76 -8.95
CA THR A 409 8.06 4.26 -8.52
C THR A 409 7.71 3.77 -7.11
N PHE A 410 8.09 2.54 -6.77
CA PHE A 410 7.95 2.02 -5.42
C PHE A 410 8.81 2.81 -4.42
N CYS A 411 10.08 3.04 -4.74
CA CYS A 411 11.03 3.70 -3.84
C CYS A 411 10.83 5.21 -3.74
N SER A 412 10.16 5.87 -4.68
CA SER A 412 9.84 7.30 -4.56
C SER A 412 8.70 7.56 -3.56
N SER A 413 7.72 6.65 -3.48
CA SER A 413 6.62 6.76 -2.51
C SER A 413 7.12 6.88 -1.07
N VAL A 414 6.63 7.87 -0.33
CA VAL A 414 6.92 8.05 1.11
C VAL A 414 6.30 6.94 1.96
N LEU A 415 5.19 6.35 1.49
CA LEU A 415 4.51 5.25 2.18
C LEU A 415 5.30 3.92 2.13
N ASN A 416 6.44 3.90 1.45
CA ASN A 416 7.26 2.71 1.20
C ASN A 416 8.69 2.87 1.74
N ILE A 417 8.97 3.91 2.56
CA ILE A 417 10.29 4.18 3.13
C ILE A 417 10.90 2.96 3.84
N PRO A 418 10.18 2.23 4.72
CA PRO A 418 10.74 1.06 5.42
C PRO A 418 11.26 -0.02 4.47
N GLU A 419 10.61 -0.21 3.31
CA GLU A 419 10.97 -1.25 2.36
C GLU A 419 11.97 -0.79 1.28
N ARG A 420 12.34 0.50 1.21
CA ARG A 420 13.25 1.05 0.17
C ARG A 420 14.60 0.33 0.12
N SER A 421 15.20 0.10 1.29
CA SER A 421 16.54 -0.50 1.45
C SER A 421 16.66 -1.85 0.73
N SER A 422 15.59 -2.64 0.72
CA SER A 422 15.49 -3.93 0.03
C SER A 422 15.56 -3.83 -1.50
N TYR A 423 15.22 -2.68 -2.09
CA TYR A 423 15.04 -2.51 -3.55
C TYR A 423 16.01 -1.50 -4.20
N LEU A 424 16.67 -0.64 -3.42
CA LEU A 424 17.76 0.20 -3.93
C LEU A 424 18.89 -0.60 -4.62
N PRO A 425 19.33 -1.78 -4.12
CA PRO A 425 20.31 -2.60 -4.83
C PRO A 425 19.78 -3.14 -6.17
N LEU A 426 18.51 -3.54 -6.23
CA LEU A 426 17.87 -3.95 -7.50
C LEU A 426 17.87 -2.83 -8.53
N ILE A 427 17.55 -1.59 -8.13
CA ILE A 427 17.60 -0.43 -9.03
C ILE A 427 19.01 -0.30 -9.63
N ARG A 428 20.07 -0.38 -8.80
CA ARG A 428 21.46 -0.32 -9.25
C ARG A 428 21.81 -1.45 -10.24
N LEU A 429 21.33 -2.68 -10.01
CA LEU A 429 21.54 -3.85 -10.88
C LEU A 429 20.72 -3.84 -12.19
N LEU A 430 19.76 -2.93 -12.31
CA LEU A 430 18.90 -2.77 -13.48
C LEU A 430 19.27 -1.58 -14.37
N LEU A 431 20.07 -0.63 -13.86
CA LEU A 431 20.63 0.45 -14.67
C LEU A 431 21.52 -0.12 -15.80
N PRO A 432 21.41 0.38 -17.05
CA PRO A 432 22.36 0.10 -18.11
C PRO A 432 23.80 0.44 -17.69
N GLU A 433 24.79 -0.33 -18.14
CA GLU A 433 26.22 -0.06 -17.84
C GLU A 433 26.69 1.34 -18.27
N VAL A 434 25.99 1.97 -19.23
CA VAL A 434 26.25 3.33 -19.71
C VAL A 434 25.56 4.41 -18.84
N GLU A 435 24.39 4.11 -18.26
CA GLU A 435 23.70 4.99 -17.30
C GLU A 435 24.19 4.79 -15.85
N ALA A 436 24.97 3.74 -15.59
CA ALA A 436 25.34 3.31 -14.25
C ALA A 436 26.22 4.31 -13.48
N LEU A 437 26.87 5.27 -14.17
CA LEU A 437 27.78 6.23 -13.54
C LEU A 437 28.06 7.51 -14.34
N GLU A 438 27.09 8.03 -15.11
CA GLU A 438 26.96 9.49 -15.14
C GLU A 438 26.32 9.93 -13.83
N VAL A 439 27.09 9.87 -12.75
CA VAL A 439 26.84 10.75 -11.61
C VAL A 439 27.05 12.16 -12.17
N ASP A 440 26.04 13.04 -12.05
CA ASP A 440 26.25 14.46 -12.33
C ASP A 440 27.33 14.94 -11.36
N VAL A 441 28.56 15.04 -11.88
CA VAL A 441 29.75 15.32 -11.10
C VAL A 441 29.64 16.74 -10.53
N GLU A 442 28.93 17.65 -11.19
CA GLU A 442 28.69 19.00 -10.70
C GLU A 442 27.70 18.99 -9.53
N LEU A 443 26.57 18.29 -9.66
CA LEU A 443 25.60 18.11 -8.58
C LEU A 443 26.23 17.39 -7.39
N PHE A 444 26.90 16.27 -7.60
CA PHE A 444 27.56 15.51 -6.54
C PHE A 444 28.68 16.32 -5.85
N THR A 445 29.48 17.07 -6.62
CA THR A 445 30.50 17.98 -6.06
C THR A 445 29.87 19.14 -5.29
N ALA A 446 28.75 19.70 -5.75
CA ALA A 446 28.04 20.76 -5.04
C ALA A 446 27.47 20.23 -3.71
N LEU A 447 26.80 19.08 -3.73
CA LEU A 447 26.28 18.42 -2.53
C LEU A 447 27.42 18.10 -1.53
N LEU A 448 28.54 17.53 -1.99
CA LEU A 448 29.70 17.27 -1.13
C LEU A 448 30.32 18.54 -0.54
N LYS A 449 30.47 19.62 -1.33
CA LYS A 449 31.02 20.88 -0.82
C LYS A 449 30.13 21.49 0.27
N ILE A 450 28.81 21.42 0.12
CA ILE A 450 27.85 21.89 1.12
C ILE A 450 27.92 21.00 2.38
N LEU A 451 27.93 19.67 2.23
CA LEU A 451 28.02 18.72 3.35
C LEU A 451 29.31 18.87 4.17
N VAL A 452 30.44 19.16 3.52
CA VAL A 452 31.76 19.30 4.18
C VAL A 452 32.04 20.76 4.60
N GLY A 453 31.13 21.71 4.33
CA GLY A 453 31.33 23.13 4.63
C GLY A 453 32.51 23.76 3.87
N GLN A 454 32.78 23.29 2.65
CA GLN A 454 33.93 23.66 1.81
C GLN A 454 33.60 24.57 0.64
N ASP A 455 32.34 24.93 0.40
CA ASP A 455 32.08 26.06 -0.49
C ASP A 455 32.45 27.39 0.21
N GLY A 456 32.91 28.34 -0.60
CA GLY A 456 33.17 29.72 -0.15
C GLY A 456 31.97 30.62 -0.36
N CYS A 457 30.74 30.08 -0.33
CA CYS A 457 29.54 30.87 -0.61
C CYS A 457 29.04 31.55 0.68
N GLU A 458 28.83 32.85 0.61
CA GLU A 458 28.56 33.72 1.77
C GLU A 458 27.14 33.60 2.35
N SER A 459 26.22 32.83 1.74
CA SER A 459 24.81 32.74 2.17
C SER A 459 24.13 31.41 1.81
N GLN A 460 23.16 30.98 2.61
CA GLN A 460 22.41 29.72 2.42
C GLN A 460 21.60 29.72 1.11
N TYR A 461 21.10 30.88 0.71
CA TYR A 461 20.44 31.09 -0.57
C TYR A 461 21.36 30.77 -1.75
N ASN A 462 22.64 31.17 -1.71
CA ASN A 462 23.59 30.89 -2.79
C ASN A 462 23.91 29.39 -2.93
N HIS A 463 24.01 28.66 -1.82
CA HIS A 463 24.17 27.19 -1.80
C HIS A 463 22.98 26.53 -2.48
N THR A 464 21.80 26.92 -2.02
CA THR A 464 20.51 26.40 -2.47
C THR A 464 20.26 26.70 -3.94
N LEU A 465 20.52 27.93 -4.39
CA LEU A 465 20.38 28.36 -5.78
C LEU A 465 21.36 27.64 -6.70
N THR A 466 22.57 27.30 -6.22
CA THR A 466 23.54 26.51 -6.98
C THR A 466 23.00 25.11 -7.23
N VAL A 467 22.54 24.42 -6.17
CA VAL A 467 21.95 23.08 -6.30
C VAL A 467 20.66 23.11 -7.12
N TYR A 468 19.80 24.11 -6.93
CA TYR A 468 18.60 24.33 -7.75
C TYR A 468 18.92 24.46 -9.25
N LYS A 469 19.91 25.27 -9.62
CA LYS A 469 20.33 25.45 -11.03
C LYS A 469 20.95 24.20 -11.66
N LEU A 470 21.52 23.30 -10.86
CA LEU A 470 21.99 22.00 -11.34
C LEU A 470 20.80 21.06 -11.57
N LEU A 471 19.79 21.12 -10.71
CA LEU A 471 18.57 20.33 -10.79
C LEU A 471 17.56 20.83 -11.84
N ASP A 472 17.60 22.11 -12.25
CA ASP A 472 16.70 22.69 -13.26
C ASP A 472 17.16 22.45 -14.73
N ARG A 473 18.26 21.69 -14.93
CA ARG A 473 18.78 21.34 -16.26
C ARG A 473 17.86 20.32 -16.95
N GLU A 474 17.67 20.44 -18.27
CA GLU A 474 16.83 19.49 -19.03
C GLU A 474 17.44 18.06 -19.12
N GLU A 475 18.74 17.92 -18.92
CA GLU A 475 19.50 16.65 -18.97
C GLU A 475 19.69 16.06 -17.56
N TYR A 476 18.68 15.32 -17.09
CA TYR A 476 18.64 14.82 -15.71
C TYR A 476 19.41 13.51 -15.48
N VAL A 477 20.36 13.54 -14.55
CA VAL A 477 20.83 12.34 -13.82
C VAL A 477 19.86 12.02 -12.67
N THR A 478 19.30 10.81 -12.65
CA THR A 478 18.46 10.35 -11.54
C THR A 478 19.33 9.89 -10.36
N CYS A 479 19.56 10.76 -9.37
CA CYS A 479 20.04 10.36 -8.06
C CYS A 479 18.92 10.49 -7.01
N GLU A 480 19.16 9.98 -5.80
CA GLU A 480 18.16 10.00 -4.71
C GLU A 480 17.75 11.44 -4.35
N PHE A 481 18.71 12.37 -4.31
CA PHE A 481 18.46 13.80 -4.10
C PHE A 481 17.50 14.38 -5.16
N THR A 482 17.75 14.10 -6.44
CA THR A 482 16.90 14.55 -7.56
C THR A 482 15.47 14.06 -7.38
N LEU A 483 15.30 12.78 -7.05
CA LEU A 483 13.99 12.14 -6.94
C LEU A 483 13.16 12.69 -5.78
N VAL A 484 13.76 12.82 -4.57
CA VAL A 484 13.05 13.37 -3.41
C VAL A 484 12.73 14.85 -3.64
N HIS A 485 13.68 15.63 -4.16
CA HIS A 485 13.46 17.02 -4.54
C HIS A 485 12.27 17.19 -5.49
N THR A 486 12.25 16.50 -6.65
CA THR A 486 11.17 16.60 -7.63
C THR A 486 9.80 16.29 -7.03
N GLN A 487 9.74 15.27 -6.17
CA GLN A 487 8.49 14.85 -5.52
C GLN A 487 8.00 15.86 -4.48
N LEU A 488 8.89 16.39 -3.64
CA LEU A 488 8.57 17.41 -2.66
C LEU A 488 8.15 18.73 -3.34
N SER A 489 8.88 19.17 -4.37
CA SER A 489 8.54 20.36 -5.18
C SER A 489 7.17 20.24 -5.83
N LYS A 490 6.87 19.11 -6.46
CA LYS A 490 5.53 18.86 -7.02
C LYS A 490 4.45 18.91 -5.94
N THR A 491 4.67 18.24 -4.81
CA THR A 491 3.70 18.21 -3.70
C THR A 491 3.47 19.60 -3.11
N ALA A 492 4.52 20.40 -2.95
CA ALA A 492 4.44 21.78 -2.48
C ALA A 492 3.64 22.66 -3.45
N ILE A 493 3.93 22.59 -4.76
CA ILE A 493 3.22 23.36 -5.80
C ILE A 493 1.74 22.95 -5.87
N ASP A 494 1.43 21.66 -5.89
CA ASP A 494 0.04 21.18 -5.99
C ASP A 494 -0.78 21.56 -4.74
N ARG A 495 -0.19 21.52 -3.54
CA ARG A 495 -0.84 22.00 -2.31
C ARG A 495 -0.95 23.52 -2.24
N TYR A 496 0.01 24.27 -2.77
CA TYR A 496 -0.08 25.73 -2.90
C TYR A 496 -1.26 26.11 -3.82
N LYS A 497 -1.38 25.48 -4.99
CA LYS A 497 -2.54 25.65 -5.89
C LYS A 497 -3.85 25.34 -5.21
N ALA A 498 -3.95 24.22 -4.49
CA ALA A 498 -5.15 23.86 -3.73
C ALA A 498 -5.52 24.91 -2.66
N ARG A 499 -4.52 25.51 -1.99
CA ARG A 499 -4.72 26.53 -0.95
C ARG A 499 -5.08 27.92 -1.50
N VAL A 500 -4.54 28.30 -2.67
CA VAL A 500 -4.85 29.58 -3.35
C VAL A 500 -6.12 29.49 -4.21
N GLY A 501 -6.59 28.28 -4.47
CA GLY A 501 -7.70 27.98 -5.37
C GLY A 501 -7.23 27.90 -6.82
N GLU A 502 -7.65 26.84 -7.51
CA GLU A 502 -7.48 26.71 -8.96
C GLU A 502 -8.02 27.97 -9.68
N PRO A 503 -7.40 28.40 -10.80
CA PRO A 503 -8.04 29.38 -11.66
C PRO A 503 -9.37 28.79 -12.15
N LEU A 504 -10.49 29.38 -11.72
CA LEU A 504 -11.78 29.12 -12.36
C LEU A 504 -11.60 29.34 -13.87
N GLU A 505 -11.68 28.27 -14.66
CA GLU A 505 -11.69 28.40 -16.11
C GLU A 505 -12.79 29.38 -16.50
N ALA A 506 -12.48 30.29 -17.43
CA ALA A 506 -13.30 31.46 -17.70
C ALA A 506 -14.60 31.11 -18.45
N GLY A 507 -15.55 30.48 -17.74
CA GLY A 507 -16.96 30.43 -18.10
C GLY A 507 -17.49 31.85 -18.17
N GLY A 508 -18.06 32.23 -19.32
CA GLY A 508 -18.37 33.61 -19.64
C GLY A 508 -19.43 34.23 -18.72
N GLY A 509 -19.00 35.01 -17.73
CA GLY A 509 -19.84 35.85 -16.89
C GLY A 509 -19.12 37.16 -16.58
N GLY A 510 -19.61 38.27 -17.13
CA GLY A 510 -18.91 39.54 -17.05
C GLY A 510 -18.95 40.20 -15.67
N SER A 511 -17.90 40.04 -14.88
CA SER A 511 -17.57 40.94 -13.78
C SER A 511 -16.21 41.61 -14.05
N LYS A 512 -16.18 42.94 -14.03
CA LYS A 512 -14.95 43.74 -14.19
C LYS A 512 -14.62 44.43 -12.86
N GLY A 513 -13.52 44.02 -12.23
CA GLY A 513 -12.90 44.75 -11.12
C GLY A 513 -12.31 43.82 -10.07
N SER A 514 -10.98 43.84 -9.91
CA SER A 514 -10.16 42.96 -9.03
C SER A 514 -10.36 41.45 -9.29
N GLU A 515 -9.35 40.58 -9.42
CA GLU A 515 -8.02 40.52 -8.80
C GLU A 515 -7.02 39.80 -9.72
N PRO A 516 -5.77 40.27 -9.80
CA PRO A 516 -4.64 39.34 -9.82
C PRO A 516 -3.71 39.52 -8.60
N THR A 517 -3.72 40.71 -8.00
CA THR A 517 -2.76 41.19 -7.00
C THR A 517 -2.80 40.43 -5.67
N LEU A 518 -3.90 39.72 -5.38
CA LEU A 518 -4.07 38.95 -4.14
C LEU A 518 -3.38 37.58 -4.16
N ARG A 519 -2.98 37.06 -5.34
CA ARG A 519 -2.37 35.71 -5.46
C ARG A 519 -0.88 35.61 -5.09
N MET A 520 -0.18 36.75 -4.98
CA MET A 520 1.23 36.80 -4.54
C MET A 520 1.41 37.02 -3.03
N GLN A 521 0.34 37.29 -2.27
CA GLN A 521 0.45 37.71 -0.87
C GLN A 521 0.93 36.62 0.12
N LEU A 522 0.99 35.35 -0.31
CA LEU A 522 1.51 34.24 0.51
C LEU A 522 3.03 34.06 0.41
N ILE A 523 3.68 34.65 -0.60
CA ILE A 523 5.14 34.73 -0.65
C ILE A 523 5.52 36.08 0.00
N PRO A 524 6.40 36.12 1.01
CA PRO A 524 6.72 37.35 1.74
C PRO A 524 7.11 38.50 0.81
N SER A 525 6.30 39.55 0.76
CA SER A 525 6.43 40.66 -0.20
C SER A 525 7.48 41.70 0.18
N THR A 526 8.10 41.57 1.35
CA THR A 526 9.18 42.43 1.83
C THR A 526 10.52 41.99 1.25
N PHE A 527 10.82 42.47 0.05
CA PHE A 527 12.18 42.47 -0.52
C PHE A 527 13.08 43.44 0.27
N GLY A 528 13.42 43.08 1.51
CA GLY A 528 14.57 43.63 2.23
C GLY A 528 15.84 42.87 1.84
N ASP A 529 17.01 43.46 2.10
CA ASP A 529 18.31 43.11 1.50
C ASP A 529 18.92 41.73 1.85
N GLY A 530 18.13 40.78 2.38
CA GLY A 530 18.57 39.43 2.76
C GLY A 530 17.87 38.33 1.96
N SER A 531 18.56 37.76 0.98
CA SER A 531 18.08 36.61 0.18
C SER A 531 17.78 35.36 1.02
N ASP A 532 18.54 35.14 2.10
CA ASP A 532 18.33 34.05 3.05
C ASP A 532 17.00 34.18 3.81
N ASN A 533 16.50 35.39 4.05
CA ASN A 533 15.19 35.61 4.71
C ASN A 533 14.01 35.19 3.81
N ILE A 534 14.13 35.43 2.49
CA ILE A 534 13.13 35.00 1.50
C ILE A 534 13.08 33.47 1.44
N LEU A 535 14.25 32.82 1.47
CA LEU A 535 14.35 31.36 1.53
C LEU A 535 13.73 30.81 2.82
N ALA A 536 14.08 31.36 3.98
CA ALA A 536 13.52 30.95 5.27
C ALA A 536 11.98 31.07 5.33
N GLY A 537 11.43 32.24 4.96
CA GLY A 537 9.98 32.44 4.93
C GLY A 537 9.25 31.55 3.91
N THR A 538 9.93 31.10 2.85
CA THR A 538 9.36 30.12 1.91
C THR A 538 9.48 28.69 2.42
N ILE A 539 10.47 28.37 3.23
CA ILE A 539 10.57 27.10 3.96
C ILE A 539 9.41 26.98 4.96
N ASP A 540 9.13 28.04 5.72
CA ASP A 540 7.94 28.12 6.59
C ASP A 540 6.64 27.98 5.78
N LEU A 541 6.57 28.56 4.58
CA LEU A 541 5.43 28.38 3.68
C LEU A 541 5.24 26.91 3.29
N ILE A 542 6.27 26.18 2.82
CA ILE A 542 6.12 24.76 2.45
C ILE A 542 5.75 23.89 3.65
N HIS A 543 6.26 24.18 4.85
CA HIS A 543 5.82 23.51 6.07
C HIS A 543 4.36 23.81 6.40
N SER A 544 3.89 25.04 6.19
CA SER A 544 2.47 25.39 6.32
C SER A 544 1.57 24.78 5.23
N LEU A 545 2.16 24.24 4.15
CA LEU A 545 1.48 23.37 3.17
C LEU A 545 1.53 21.90 3.59
N GLY A 546 1.98 21.59 4.80
CA GLY A 546 2.06 20.23 5.35
C GLY A 546 3.17 19.37 4.76
N ILE A 547 4.18 19.98 4.12
CA ILE A 547 5.43 19.29 3.83
C ILE A 547 6.14 19.07 5.18
N PRO A 548 6.60 17.85 5.53
CA PRO A 548 7.26 17.57 6.81
C PRO A 548 8.42 18.54 7.11
N LYS A 549 8.87 18.64 8.37
CA LYS A 549 10.15 19.29 8.64
C LYS A 549 11.29 18.35 8.23
N PRO A 550 12.44 18.87 7.75
CA PRO A 550 13.61 18.03 7.55
C PRO A 550 14.04 17.43 8.90
N SER A 551 14.57 16.21 8.87
CA SER A 551 15.16 15.49 10.00
C SER A 551 16.19 16.33 10.76
N GLY A 552 17.00 17.10 10.03
CA GLY A 552 18.16 17.81 10.54
C GLY A 552 19.45 17.35 9.87
N ASP A 553 19.42 16.22 9.15
CA ASP A 553 20.46 15.85 8.20
C ASP A 553 20.69 16.99 7.19
N ALA A 554 21.96 17.30 6.93
CA ALA A 554 22.34 18.45 6.11
C ALA A 554 21.89 18.31 4.65
N LEU A 555 21.73 17.08 4.14
CA LEU A 555 21.21 16.82 2.80
C LEU A 555 19.68 17.02 2.74
N ASP A 556 18.96 16.60 3.78
CA ASP A 556 17.51 16.80 3.89
C ASP A 556 17.15 18.29 4.09
N VAL A 557 17.84 18.98 5.00
CA VAL A 557 17.73 20.45 5.15
C VAL A 557 17.99 21.17 3.82
N LEU A 558 18.96 20.70 3.03
CA LEU A 558 19.23 21.23 1.71
C LEU A 558 18.12 20.89 0.70
N GLN A 559 17.54 19.68 0.70
CA GLN A 559 16.39 19.34 -0.14
C GLN A 559 15.22 20.28 0.12
N HIS A 560 14.89 20.55 1.38
CA HIS A 560 13.81 21.48 1.77
C HIS A 560 14.06 22.91 1.28
N ARG A 561 15.30 23.40 1.39
CA ARG A 561 15.69 24.70 0.81
C ARG A 561 15.51 24.72 -0.72
N VAL A 562 15.94 23.68 -1.42
CA VAL A 562 15.83 23.61 -2.90
C VAL A 562 14.36 23.50 -3.33
N VAL A 563 13.52 22.78 -2.58
CA VAL A 563 12.06 22.72 -2.78
C VAL A 563 11.40 24.10 -2.63
N ALA A 564 11.82 24.89 -1.64
CA ALA A 564 11.38 26.27 -1.50
C ALA A 564 11.80 27.13 -2.72
N MET A 565 13.01 26.94 -3.27
CA MET A 565 13.43 27.59 -4.52
C MET A 565 12.59 27.19 -5.74
N SER A 566 12.22 25.92 -5.91
CA SER A 566 11.28 25.50 -6.97
C SER A 566 9.92 26.19 -6.85
N LEU A 567 9.42 26.36 -5.63
CA LEU A 567 8.13 27.03 -5.40
C LEU A 567 8.21 28.53 -5.75
N ILE A 568 9.31 29.21 -5.41
CA ILE A 568 9.59 30.61 -5.78
C ILE A 568 9.64 30.75 -7.30
N ASP A 569 10.46 29.95 -7.98
CA ASP A 569 10.63 30.04 -9.43
C ASP A 569 9.33 29.69 -10.18
N TRP A 570 8.61 28.63 -9.77
CA TRP A 570 7.29 28.34 -10.32
C TRP A 570 6.33 29.53 -10.15
N ALA A 571 6.27 30.14 -8.96
CA ALA A 571 5.38 31.28 -8.70
C ALA A 571 5.77 32.55 -9.50
N ILE A 572 7.06 32.75 -9.80
CA ILE A 572 7.56 33.82 -10.68
C ILE A 572 7.20 33.54 -12.14
N GLN A 573 7.29 32.29 -12.60
CA GLN A 573 7.04 31.91 -13.99
C GLN A 573 5.55 31.76 -14.33
N GLU A 574 4.70 31.38 -13.37
CA GLU A 574 3.27 31.12 -13.60
C GLU A 574 2.51 32.31 -14.24
N PRO A 575 2.70 33.59 -13.81
CA PRO A 575 2.10 34.75 -14.49
C PRO A 575 2.54 34.90 -15.95
N ALA A 576 3.82 34.66 -16.26
CA ALA A 576 4.36 34.73 -17.62
C ALA A 576 3.83 33.58 -18.49
N ARG A 577 3.74 32.37 -17.94
CA ARG A 577 3.15 31.18 -18.59
C ARG A 577 1.65 31.40 -18.88
N LEU A 578 0.89 31.97 -17.94
CA LEU A 578 -0.51 32.35 -18.13
C LEU A 578 -0.70 33.44 -19.19
N LEU A 579 0.20 34.43 -19.26
CA LEU A 579 0.17 35.48 -20.28
C LEU A 579 0.43 34.88 -21.68
N ALA A 580 1.51 34.10 -21.83
CA ALA A 580 1.85 33.44 -23.09
C ALA A 580 0.77 32.44 -23.55
N PHE A 581 0.12 31.74 -22.61
CA PHE A 581 -1.03 30.87 -22.91
C PHE A 581 -2.24 31.67 -23.41
N ARG A 582 -2.56 32.81 -22.77
CA ARG A 582 -3.65 33.70 -23.22
C ARG A 582 -3.38 34.31 -24.60
N GLU A 583 -2.14 34.68 -24.89
CA GLU A 583 -1.74 35.17 -26.22
C GLU A 583 -1.87 34.07 -27.28
N ARG A 584 -1.40 32.85 -27.01
CA ARG A 584 -1.60 31.69 -27.90
C ARG A 584 -3.09 31.36 -28.10
N ALA A 585 -3.90 31.42 -27.05
CA ALA A 585 -5.35 31.21 -27.14
C ALA A 585 -6.08 32.31 -27.92
N ALA A 586 -5.64 33.57 -27.80
CA ALA A 586 -6.15 34.68 -28.61
C ALA A 586 -5.79 34.51 -30.10
N LEU A 587 -4.54 34.15 -30.40
CA LEU A 587 -4.07 33.85 -31.76
C LEU A 587 -4.82 32.65 -32.37
N ALA A 588 -5.15 31.63 -31.57
CA ALA A 588 -5.95 30.49 -32.01
C ALA A 588 -7.40 30.89 -32.36
N LYS A 589 -8.03 31.77 -31.55
CA LYS A 589 -9.39 32.28 -31.80
C LYS A 589 -9.49 33.12 -33.08
N ILE A 590 -8.42 33.82 -33.47
CA ILE A 590 -8.37 34.60 -34.74
C ILE A 590 -8.32 33.68 -35.98
N LYS A 591 -7.92 32.40 -35.85
CA LYS A 591 -7.76 31.46 -36.96
C LYS A 591 -8.92 30.48 -37.19
N ALA A 592 -9.98 30.51 -36.38
CA ALA A 592 -11.11 29.59 -36.53
C ALA A 592 -12.10 30.10 -37.61
N PRO A 593 -12.35 29.35 -38.71
CA PRO A 593 -13.33 29.75 -39.71
C PRO A 593 -14.77 29.54 -39.21
N LEU A 594 -15.63 30.53 -39.45
CA LEU A 594 -17.06 30.49 -39.13
C LEU A 594 -17.79 29.42 -39.96
N GLN A 595 -18.48 28.49 -39.30
CA GLN A 595 -19.47 27.62 -39.95
C GLN A 595 -20.88 28.26 -39.93
N PRO A 596 -21.71 28.03 -40.95
CA PRO A 596 -23.08 28.57 -41.02
C PRO A 596 -24.07 27.76 -40.15
N PRO A 597 -25.21 28.36 -39.76
CA PRO A 597 -26.16 27.73 -38.84
C PRO A 597 -27.03 26.65 -39.51
N ALA A 598 -27.33 25.59 -38.75
CA ALA A 598 -28.22 24.52 -39.18
C ALA A 598 -29.70 24.88 -38.94
N GLN A 599 -30.56 24.56 -39.92
CA GLN A 599 -32.01 24.46 -39.74
C GLN A 599 -32.37 23.00 -39.48
N GLY A 600 -33.33 22.73 -38.58
CA GLY A 600 -33.82 21.38 -38.27
C GLY A 600 -35.16 21.07 -38.95
N VAL A 601 -35.70 19.85 -38.70
CA VAL A 601 -37.13 19.50 -38.59
C VAL A 601 -37.27 18.02 -38.15
N TYR A 602 -38.42 17.69 -37.56
CA TYR A 602 -38.78 16.42 -36.92
C TYR A 602 -39.11 15.23 -37.87
N ALA A 603 -39.15 14.04 -37.23
CA ALA A 603 -40.09 12.91 -37.44
C ALA A 603 -39.49 11.57 -37.93
N ALA A 604 -40.07 10.49 -37.41
CA ALA A 604 -39.71 9.07 -37.57
C ALA A 604 -40.93 8.28 -38.13
N PRO A 605 -41.03 6.94 -38.01
CA PRO A 605 -40.11 5.87 -38.45
C PRO A 605 -40.80 4.85 -39.39
N LEU A 606 -40.06 4.13 -40.24
CA LEU A 606 -40.50 2.82 -40.77
C LEU A 606 -39.32 1.87 -41.05
N SER A 607 -39.57 0.57 -40.85
CA SER A 607 -38.84 -0.59 -41.39
C SER A 607 -39.89 -1.48 -42.12
N PRO A 608 -39.62 -2.70 -42.65
CA PRO A 608 -38.39 -3.50 -42.69
C PRO A 608 -38.10 -4.15 -44.09
N PHE A 609 -37.23 -5.19 -44.12
CA PHE A 609 -36.88 -6.08 -45.25
C PHE A 609 -36.01 -5.46 -46.37
N SER A 610 -35.08 -6.16 -47.04
CA SER A 610 -34.66 -7.58 -47.02
C SER A 610 -33.18 -7.76 -47.47
N LYS A 611 -32.59 -8.95 -47.20
CA LYS A 611 -31.26 -9.40 -47.66
C LYS A 611 -31.30 -9.80 -49.18
N PRO A 612 -30.21 -10.34 -49.78
CA PRO A 612 -28.94 -9.75 -50.24
C PRO A 612 -28.76 -10.10 -51.76
N PRO A 613 -27.63 -10.63 -52.29
CA PRO A 613 -26.21 -10.28 -52.21
C PRO A 613 -25.61 -9.92 -53.61
N SER A 614 -24.30 -9.64 -53.70
CA SER A 614 -23.31 -10.45 -54.47
C SER A 614 -22.12 -9.66 -55.05
N LYS A 615 -21.03 -10.41 -55.32
CA LYS A 615 -19.91 -10.12 -56.25
C LYS A 615 -18.85 -9.07 -55.87
N SER A 616 -17.89 -9.53 -55.06
CA SER A 616 -16.46 -9.76 -55.44
C SER A 616 -16.00 -9.46 -56.90
N PRO A 617 -14.68 -9.39 -57.19
CA PRO A 617 -13.54 -8.89 -56.39
C PRO A 617 -12.50 -8.14 -57.30
N SER A 618 -11.20 -8.27 -56.98
CA SER A 618 -9.98 -7.96 -57.78
C SER A 618 -9.37 -6.57 -57.48
N LYS A 619 -8.15 -6.51 -56.91
CA LYS A 619 -6.81 -6.55 -57.56
C LYS A 619 -6.55 -5.26 -58.39
N THR A 620 -5.38 -4.61 -58.37
CA THR A 620 -4.03 -5.05 -57.98
C THR A 620 -3.11 -3.86 -57.64
N ALA A 621 -1.87 -4.18 -57.23
CA ALA A 621 -0.66 -3.33 -57.18
C ALA A 621 -0.53 -2.20 -58.24
N GLY A 622 0.27 -1.14 -58.03
CA GLY A 622 1.22 -0.85 -56.95
C GLY A 622 2.34 0.09 -57.44
N TRP A 623 3.49 0.13 -56.73
CA TRP A 623 4.74 0.88 -57.04
C TRP A 623 4.64 2.43 -56.96
N ALA A 624 5.73 3.21 -56.81
CA ALA A 624 7.01 3.08 -56.07
C ALA A 624 7.84 4.40 -56.25
N ARG A 625 8.83 4.67 -55.36
CA ARG A 625 9.95 5.66 -55.52
C ARG A 625 9.52 7.15 -55.46
N LYS A 626 10.34 8.15 -55.07
CA LYS A 626 11.78 8.31 -54.65
C LYS A 626 11.86 9.67 -53.87
N THR A 627 12.46 9.78 -52.66
CA THR A 627 13.83 10.28 -52.32
C THR A 627 14.09 11.81 -52.58
N PRO A 628 15.07 12.52 -51.94
CA PRO A 628 14.77 13.74 -51.16
C PRO A 628 15.45 15.03 -51.69
N VAL A 629 15.25 16.17 -50.99
CA VAL A 629 15.90 17.47 -51.26
C VAL A 629 16.48 18.07 -49.98
N ALA A 630 17.57 18.84 -50.11
CA ALA A 630 18.50 19.21 -49.05
C ALA A 630 18.36 20.65 -48.51
N ILE A 631 19.12 20.92 -47.45
CA ILE A 631 19.32 22.19 -46.73
C ILE A 631 20.22 23.16 -47.54
N PRO A 632 20.04 24.48 -47.38
CA PRO A 632 21.20 25.38 -47.27
C PRO A 632 21.13 26.32 -46.04
N SER A 633 22.28 26.89 -45.65
CA SER A 633 22.51 27.63 -44.40
C SER A 633 23.30 28.94 -44.63
N ALA A 634 23.51 29.73 -43.56
CA ALA A 634 24.32 30.97 -43.44
C ALA A 634 23.63 32.29 -43.93
N PRO A 635 24.07 33.51 -43.52
CA PRO A 635 25.33 33.86 -42.80
C PRO A 635 25.20 34.78 -41.55
N VAL A 636 26.36 35.09 -40.94
CA VAL A 636 26.58 35.93 -39.74
C VAL A 636 27.62 37.02 -40.03
N THR A 637 27.48 38.24 -39.47
CA THR A 637 28.53 39.28 -39.15
C THR A 637 27.84 40.64 -38.81
N PRO A 638 28.51 41.68 -38.25
CA PRO A 638 29.34 41.71 -37.02
C PRO A 638 29.08 42.94 -36.08
N LEU A 639 29.73 42.93 -34.91
CA LEU A 639 30.24 44.02 -34.02
C LEU A 639 29.92 45.53 -34.31
N PRO A 640 29.78 46.37 -33.26
CA PRO A 640 30.98 47.04 -32.71
C PRO A 640 31.06 47.26 -31.18
N GLN A 641 32.27 47.63 -30.74
CA GLN A 641 32.63 48.05 -29.38
C GLN A 641 32.32 49.54 -29.14
N SER A 642 32.18 49.95 -27.88
CA SER A 642 32.61 51.30 -27.45
C SER A 642 33.02 51.30 -25.97
N SER A 643 33.90 52.25 -25.64
CA SER A 643 34.59 52.38 -24.36
C SER A 643 34.52 53.83 -23.87
N SER A 644 34.37 54.07 -22.57
CA SER A 644 34.81 55.34 -21.97
C SER A 644 35.07 55.23 -20.47
N THR A 645 36.29 55.62 -20.09
CA THR A 645 36.70 56.04 -18.75
C THR A 645 36.31 57.50 -18.55
N ILE A 646 36.05 57.96 -17.32
CA ILE A 646 36.50 59.28 -16.80
C ILE A 646 36.34 59.36 -15.27
N THR A 647 37.18 60.20 -14.67
CA THR A 647 37.52 60.32 -13.24
C THR A 647 36.95 61.63 -12.63
N ALA A 648 37.34 61.96 -11.39
CA ALA A 648 37.17 63.22 -10.63
C ALA A 648 35.96 63.22 -9.66
N GLN A 649 36.18 63.16 -8.33
CA GLN A 649 36.64 64.20 -7.37
C GLN A 649 35.50 65.13 -6.90
N ALA A 650 35.08 64.99 -5.63
CA ALA A 650 35.37 65.91 -4.51
C ALA A 650 34.18 66.91 -4.30
N GLU A 651 33.93 67.56 -3.16
CA GLU A 651 34.69 67.83 -1.92
C GLU A 651 33.81 67.71 -0.64
N PHE A 652 34.43 67.81 0.54
CA PHE A 652 33.77 68.00 1.86
C PHE A 652 33.18 69.42 2.02
N PRO A 653 32.31 69.68 3.02
CA PRO A 653 32.85 70.29 4.26
C PRO A 653 32.23 69.83 5.61
N SER A 654 33.07 69.88 6.66
CA SER A 654 32.83 70.09 8.11
C SER A 654 31.41 70.43 8.61
N GLY A 655 30.93 70.09 9.82
CA GLY A 655 31.50 69.70 11.13
C GLY A 655 30.31 69.65 12.14
N ILE A 656 30.36 69.62 13.48
CA ILE A 656 31.24 70.20 14.53
C ILE A 656 30.84 69.57 15.91
N HIS A 657 31.76 69.47 16.90
CA HIS A 657 31.58 69.22 18.37
C HIS A 657 30.87 67.92 18.85
N SER A 658 31.52 67.01 19.61
CA SER A 658 31.79 67.00 21.08
C SER A 658 30.53 67.01 21.96
N SER A 659 30.38 66.22 23.03
CA SER A 659 31.40 65.67 23.96
C SER A 659 30.92 64.43 24.74
N SER A 660 31.77 63.90 25.62
CA SER A 660 31.54 62.81 26.58
C SER A 660 30.35 63.01 27.53
N GLU A 661 29.69 61.92 27.92
CA GLU A 661 29.67 61.46 29.33
C GLU A 661 29.06 60.06 29.49
N SER A 662 29.45 59.34 30.55
CA SER A 662 29.00 57.97 30.83
C SER A 662 27.76 57.96 31.72
N HIS A 663 26.69 57.29 31.29
CA HIS A 663 25.64 56.82 32.20
C HIS A 663 25.55 55.30 32.19
N ARG A 664 25.86 54.72 33.36
CA ARG A 664 25.67 53.31 33.69
C ARG A 664 24.18 53.08 33.90
N ALA A 665 23.50 52.42 32.97
CA ALA A 665 22.14 51.94 33.18
C ALA A 665 22.17 50.64 34.01
N ALA A 666 21.20 50.47 34.92
CA ALA A 666 21.12 49.29 35.78
C ALA A 666 20.69 48.04 35.01
N ILE A 667 21.24 46.90 35.41
CA ILE A 667 20.74 45.57 35.04
C ILE A 667 19.45 45.35 35.88
N PRO A 668 18.33 44.90 35.31
CA PRO A 668 17.19 44.47 36.11
C PRO A 668 17.58 43.23 36.93
N GLU A 669 17.29 43.23 38.23
CA GLU A 669 17.32 41.99 39.00
C GLU A 669 16.37 40.99 38.33
N VAL A 670 16.87 39.77 38.09
CA VAL A 670 16.04 38.66 37.65
C VAL A 670 15.39 38.14 38.93
N ASP A 671 14.08 38.36 39.08
CA ASP A 671 13.31 37.73 40.14
C ASP A 671 13.48 36.21 40.02
N GLU A 672 14.08 35.58 41.05
CA GLU A 672 14.16 34.13 41.14
C GLU A 672 12.74 33.58 41.25
N VAL A 673 12.29 32.88 40.22
CA VAL A 673 10.96 32.25 40.21
C VAL A 673 10.99 31.11 41.22
N GLU A 674 10.34 31.29 42.37
CA GLU A 674 10.18 30.23 43.36
C GLU A 674 9.51 29.00 42.71
N GLU A 675 10.25 27.90 42.63
CA GLU A 675 9.73 26.60 42.17
C GLU A 675 8.66 26.11 43.14
N THR A 676 7.47 25.82 42.61
CA THR A 676 6.36 25.33 43.44
C THR A 676 6.52 23.84 43.74
N LEU A 677 5.79 23.35 44.74
CA LEU A 677 5.77 21.92 45.06
C LEU A 677 5.34 21.04 43.87
N GLY A 678 4.45 21.54 43.00
CA GLY A 678 4.08 20.82 41.78
C GLY A 678 5.21 20.81 40.74
N ASP A 679 5.99 21.90 40.64
CA ASP A 679 7.14 21.96 39.74
C ASP A 679 8.23 20.97 40.16
N LEU A 680 8.51 20.88 41.47
CA LEU A 680 9.48 19.93 42.02
C LEU A 680 9.07 18.47 41.76
N VAL A 681 7.79 18.11 42.00
CA VAL A 681 7.27 16.75 41.73
C VAL A 681 7.27 16.42 40.23
N LEU A 682 7.00 17.41 39.38
CA LEU A 682 7.08 17.25 37.92
C LEU A 682 8.52 17.06 37.44
N LEU A 683 9.48 17.85 37.96
CA LEU A 683 10.90 17.72 37.64
C LEU A 683 11.47 16.38 38.13
N GLU A 684 11.10 15.92 39.33
CA GLU A 684 11.48 14.59 39.84
C GLU A 684 10.96 13.47 38.94
N LEU A 685 9.69 13.51 38.52
CA LEU A 685 9.16 12.48 37.60
C LEU A 685 9.84 12.54 36.22
N LEU A 686 10.05 13.74 35.66
CA LEU A 686 10.72 13.89 34.38
C LEU A 686 12.18 13.39 34.44
N GLN A 687 12.89 13.66 35.54
CA GLN A 687 14.24 13.15 35.76
C GLN A 687 14.24 11.61 35.84
N ASN A 688 13.31 11.00 36.60
CA ASN A 688 13.18 9.55 36.70
C ASN A 688 12.83 8.87 35.35
N ILE A 689 12.08 9.55 34.46
CA ILE A 689 11.80 9.06 33.11
C ILE A 689 13.02 9.21 32.18
N ILE A 690 13.83 10.26 32.36
CA ILE A 690 15.04 10.52 31.55
C ILE A 690 16.21 9.60 31.94
N ASP A 691 16.36 9.30 33.23
CA ASP A 691 17.48 8.48 33.74
C ASP A 691 17.27 6.95 33.52
N ASP A 692 16.14 6.54 32.95
CA ASP A 692 15.82 5.16 32.51
C ASP A 692 15.93 4.08 33.62
N ASP A 693 15.85 4.51 34.89
CA ASP A 693 16.01 3.64 36.07
C ASP A 693 14.76 2.77 36.34
N GLU A 694 13.63 3.08 35.69
CA GLU A 694 12.39 2.28 35.70
C GLU A 694 12.15 1.54 34.37
N GLN A 695 12.99 0.54 34.07
CA GLN A 695 12.99 -0.34 32.87
C GLN A 695 11.70 -1.18 32.62
N SER A 696 10.56 -0.77 33.16
CA SER A 696 9.26 -1.48 33.05
C SER A 696 8.08 -0.59 32.66
N ASN A 697 8.28 0.71 32.47
CA ASN A 697 7.19 1.62 32.09
C ASN A 697 7.13 1.82 30.58
N THR A 698 5.93 1.78 30.03
CA THR A 698 5.67 2.07 28.62
C THR A 698 5.57 3.58 28.37
N ASP A 699 5.65 3.99 27.10
CA ASP A 699 5.34 5.37 26.68
C ASP A 699 3.99 5.87 27.22
N TYR A 700 3.02 4.96 27.34
CA TYR A 700 1.69 5.23 27.88
C TYR A 700 1.72 5.44 29.40
N ASP A 701 2.39 4.56 30.14
CA ASP A 701 2.47 4.63 31.60
C ASP A 701 3.15 5.95 32.03
N ASN A 702 4.21 6.34 31.33
CA ASN A 702 4.93 7.60 31.53
C ASN A 702 4.04 8.82 31.20
N ALA A 703 3.33 8.79 30.08
CA ALA A 703 2.36 9.82 29.70
C ALA A 703 1.15 9.91 30.66
N TYR A 704 0.73 8.79 31.25
CA TYR A 704 -0.38 8.74 32.21
C TYR A 704 -0.01 9.42 33.53
N ARG A 705 1.15 9.07 34.12
CA ARG A 705 1.64 9.67 35.37
C ARG A 705 1.80 11.19 35.25
N LEU A 706 2.30 11.67 34.11
CA LEU A 706 2.40 13.11 33.83
C LEU A 706 1.02 13.77 33.64
N LEU A 707 0.05 13.07 33.05
CA LEU A 707 -1.32 13.56 32.96
C LEU A 707 -1.99 13.67 34.34
N GLU A 708 -1.71 12.75 35.28
CA GLU A 708 -2.19 12.86 36.65
C GLU A 708 -1.60 14.07 37.38
N ILE A 709 -0.28 14.30 37.29
CA ILE A 709 0.36 15.49 37.86
C ILE A 709 -0.25 16.77 37.26
N CYS A 710 -0.38 16.85 35.94
CA CYS A 710 -0.97 17.98 35.23
C CYS A 710 -2.45 18.24 35.59
N ASN A 711 -3.18 17.23 36.08
CA ASN A 711 -4.56 17.35 36.53
C ASN A 711 -4.70 17.46 38.06
N SER A 712 -3.60 17.42 38.80
CA SER A 712 -3.60 17.61 40.26
C SER A 712 -3.95 19.06 40.63
N ASN A 713 -4.38 19.27 41.88
CA ASN A 713 -4.61 20.61 42.44
C ASN A 713 -3.32 21.26 42.98
N LEU A 714 -2.14 20.72 42.64
CA LEU A 714 -0.87 21.33 43.03
C LEU A 714 -0.67 22.62 42.22
N PRO A 715 -0.23 23.73 42.85
CA PRO A 715 0.26 24.86 42.08
C PRO A 715 1.48 24.39 41.28
N MET A 716 1.53 24.81 40.01
CA MET A 716 2.62 24.59 39.07
C MET A 716 2.84 25.89 38.30
N ASN A 717 4.09 26.30 38.15
CA ASN A 717 4.53 27.39 37.28
C ASN A 717 5.28 26.85 36.03
N ASN A 718 5.55 25.54 35.96
CA ASN A 718 6.34 24.91 34.92
C ASN A 718 5.71 25.06 33.52
N PRO A 719 6.48 25.49 32.49
CA PRO A 719 6.02 25.57 31.11
C PRO A 719 5.42 24.27 30.55
N PHE A 720 5.95 23.10 30.96
CA PHE A 720 5.51 21.79 30.50
C PHE A 720 4.02 21.54 30.73
N GLU A 721 3.52 21.83 31.93
CA GLU A 721 2.11 21.62 32.30
C GLU A 721 1.19 22.53 31.46
N LYS A 722 1.60 23.78 31.28
CA LYS A 722 0.93 24.78 30.45
C LYS A 722 0.89 24.37 28.97
N ASP A 723 1.96 23.79 28.46
CA ASP A 723 2.05 23.31 27.07
C ASP A 723 1.19 22.06 26.85
N VAL A 724 1.23 21.08 27.78
CA VAL A 724 0.35 19.90 27.77
C VAL A 724 -1.13 20.31 27.81
N LYS A 725 -1.52 21.27 28.67
CA LYS A 725 -2.91 21.77 28.76
C LYS A 725 -3.36 22.51 27.50
N GLN A 726 -2.47 23.29 26.87
CA GLN A 726 -2.73 23.95 25.59
C GLN A 726 -2.89 22.93 24.45
N LEU A 727 -1.93 21.99 24.31
CA LEU A 727 -1.95 20.97 23.27
C LEU A 727 -3.17 20.05 23.42
N THR A 728 -3.47 19.58 24.64
CA THR A 728 -4.70 18.83 24.96
C THR A 728 -5.96 19.55 24.46
N SER A 729 -6.05 20.86 24.70
CA SER A 729 -7.21 21.66 24.32
C SER A 729 -7.29 21.92 22.82
N LEU A 730 -6.15 22.07 22.15
CA LEU A 730 -6.05 22.20 20.70
C LEU A 730 -6.44 20.89 19.99
N LEU A 731 -5.87 19.76 20.42
CA LEU A 731 -6.20 18.42 19.96
C LEU A 731 -7.69 18.13 20.14
N PHE A 732 -8.23 18.33 21.35
CA PHE A 732 -9.67 18.15 21.63
C PHE A 732 -10.56 19.01 20.74
N LYS A 733 -10.24 20.31 20.58
CA LYS A 733 -11.03 21.22 19.73
C LYS A 733 -11.07 20.72 18.29
N ARG A 734 -9.92 20.41 17.70
CA ARG A 734 -9.80 19.94 16.32
C ARG A 734 -10.40 18.56 16.09
N PHE A 735 -10.30 17.67 17.07
CA PHE A 735 -10.93 16.35 17.03
C PHE A 735 -12.46 16.44 17.09
N SER A 736 -12.99 17.35 17.90
CA SER A 736 -14.44 17.55 18.06
C SER A 736 -15.09 18.42 16.97
N GLU A 737 -14.34 19.32 16.33
CA GLU A 737 -14.79 20.20 15.23
C GLU A 737 -15.50 19.49 14.05
N PRO A 738 -15.00 18.36 13.50
CA PRO A 738 -15.72 17.62 12.44
C PRO A 738 -16.86 16.73 12.97
N LEU A 739 -16.97 16.53 14.29
CA LEU A 739 -17.97 15.65 14.87
C LEU A 739 -19.28 16.41 15.05
N LYS A 740 -20.35 15.93 14.40
CA LYS A 740 -21.71 16.40 14.66
C LYS A 740 -21.98 16.42 16.18
N PRO A 741 -22.74 17.41 16.70
CA PRO A 741 -23.15 17.40 18.10
C PRO A 741 -23.88 16.09 18.40
N ALA A 742 -23.62 15.50 19.57
CA ALA A 742 -24.27 14.28 19.99
C ALA A 742 -25.80 14.48 19.95
N PRO A 743 -26.58 13.52 19.42
CA PRO A 743 -28.04 13.65 19.40
C PRO A 743 -28.55 13.76 20.84
N SER A 744 -29.57 14.59 21.08
CA SER A 744 -30.13 14.82 22.42
C SER A 744 -30.74 13.57 23.07
N SER A 745 -30.92 12.49 22.30
CA SER A 745 -31.33 11.16 22.75
C SER A 745 -30.16 10.21 23.05
N ALA A 746 -28.89 10.63 22.92
CA ALA A 746 -27.74 9.82 23.27
C ALA A 746 -27.74 9.53 24.78
N ILE A 747 -27.96 8.28 25.14
CA ILE A 747 -27.79 7.80 26.52
C ILE A 747 -26.32 8.01 26.89
N PRO A 748 -25.99 8.59 28.06
CA PRO A 748 -24.62 8.67 28.52
C PRO A 748 -23.98 7.27 28.56
N GLY A 749 -22.94 7.07 27.74
CA GLY A 749 -22.11 5.88 27.84
C GLY A 749 -21.40 5.83 29.20
N PRO A 750 -20.84 4.67 29.59
CA PRO A 750 -19.94 4.61 30.73
C PRO A 750 -18.80 5.61 30.53
N ALA A 751 -18.48 6.36 31.60
CA ALA A 751 -17.42 7.37 31.54
C ALA A 751 -16.09 6.70 31.14
N ILE A 752 -15.39 7.25 30.14
CA ILE A 752 -14.11 6.69 29.71
C ILE A 752 -13.11 6.82 30.86
N ARG A 753 -12.66 5.67 31.36
CA ARG A 753 -11.52 5.58 32.27
C ARG A 753 -10.32 5.13 31.46
N ILE A 754 -9.31 5.99 31.40
CA ILE A 754 -7.98 5.63 30.91
C ILE A 754 -7.35 4.75 31.99
N ARG A 755 -6.79 3.59 31.60
CA ARG A 755 -6.12 2.67 32.52
C ARG A 755 -4.83 3.31 33.04
N GLU A 756 -4.41 2.95 34.25
CA GLU A 756 -3.13 3.42 34.81
C GLU A 756 -1.92 2.82 34.09
N LYS A 757 -2.07 1.59 33.58
CA LYS A 757 -1.03 0.86 32.83
C LYS A 757 -1.56 0.24 31.55
N LEU A 758 -0.70 0.17 30.54
CA LEU A 758 -0.98 -0.46 29.25
C LEU A 758 0.26 -1.25 28.77
N PRO A 759 0.12 -2.47 28.23
CA PRO A 759 1.24 -3.23 27.65
C PRO A 759 1.94 -2.48 26.52
N GLU A 760 3.24 -2.72 26.30
CA GLU A 760 4.06 -1.94 25.36
C GLU A 760 3.52 -1.99 23.91
N GLU A 761 3.10 -3.17 23.44
CA GLU A 761 2.47 -3.31 22.11
C GLU A 761 1.15 -2.52 22.00
N GLU A 762 0.35 -2.48 23.06
CA GLU A 762 -0.91 -1.72 23.12
C GLU A 762 -0.67 -0.20 23.24
N SER A 763 0.39 0.21 23.96
CA SER A 763 0.88 1.58 24.08
C SER A 763 1.30 2.14 22.71
N GLN A 764 2.22 1.44 22.04
CA GLN A 764 2.67 1.79 20.69
C GLN A 764 1.50 1.85 19.70
N TRP A 765 0.60 0.85 19.74
CA TRP A 765 -0.56 0.80 18.85
C TRP A 765 -1.55 1.94 19.10
N LEU A 766 -1.79 2.33 20.36
CA LEU A 766 -2.64 3.47 20.71
C LEU A 766 -2.09 4.77 20.13
N PHE A 767 -0.82 5.10 20.41
CA PHE A 767 -0.23 6.36 19.93
C PHE A 767 -0.07 6.38 18.41
N TYR A 768 0.24 5.24 17.78
CA TYR A 768 0.21 5.11 16.33
C TYR A 768 -1.19 5.38 15.76
N MET A 769 -2.23 4.72 16.27
CA MET A 769 -3.60 4.87 15.76
C MET A 769 -4.16 6.28 15.96
N ILE A 770 -3.95 6.88 17.14
CA ILE A 770 -4.38 8.26 17.40
C ILE A 770 -3.53 9.25 16.59
N GLY A 771 -2.21 9.04 16.47
CA GLY A 771 -1.34 9.85 15.61
C GLY A 771 -1.81 9.86 14.15
N ARG A 772 -2.12 8.70 13.57
CA ARG A 772 -2.65 8.58 12.18
C ARG A 772 -4.05 9.20 12.02
N LEU A 773 -4.84 9.27 13.09
CA LEU A 773 -6.13 9.95 13.09
C LEU A 773 -5.99 11.47 13.19
N LEU A 774 -5.08 11.95 14.04
CA LEU A 774 -4.70 13.35 14.18
C LEU A 774 -4.04 13.88 12.89
N GLU A 775 -3.26 13.07 12.18
CA GLU A 775 -2.69 13.38 10.85
C GLU A 775 -3.78 13.70 9.82
N LYS A 776 -4.86 12.90 9.79
CA LYS A 776 -6.03 13.17 8.93
C LYS A 776 -6.78 14.44 9.33
N LEU A 777 -6.62 14.91 10.57
CA LEU A 777 -7.17 16.16 11.09
C LEU A 777 -6.19 17.35 10.96
N GLY A 778 -5.03 17.14 10.33
CA GLY A 778 -4.04 18.18 10.04
C GLY A 778 -2.94 18.36 11.09
N PHE A 779 -2.80 17.44 12.05
CA PHE A 779 -1.66 17.39 12.97
C PHE A 779 -0.65 16.36 12.50
N SER A 780 0.49 16.79 11.97
CA SER A 780 1.61 15.85 11.78
C SER A 780 1.99 15.23 13.15
N PRO A 781 2.22 13.91 13.23
CA PRO A 781 2.84 13.33 14.42
C PRO A 781 4.22 13.98 14.64
N PRO A 782 4.75 13.97 15.88
CA PRO A 782 6.12 14.40 16.10
C PRO A 782 7.09 13.56 15.25
N PRO A 783 8.13 14.16 14.65
CA PRO A 783 9.23 13.40 14.05
C PRO A 783 9.82 12.38 15.03
N GLU A 784 10.26 11.23 14.54
CA GLU A 784 10.90 10.17 15.34
C GLU A 784 12.20 10.66 16.03
N GLU A 785 12.80 11.74 15.51
CA GLU A 785 14.01 12.38 16.05
C GLU A 785 13.74 13.53 17.05
N MET A 786 12.47 13.75 17.46
CA MET A 786 12.16 14.76 18.49
C MET A 786 12.76 14.36 19.85
N PRO A 787 13.20 15.32 20.68
CA PRO A 787 13.63 15.03 22.04
C PRO A 787 12.56 14.26 22.81
N ALA A 788 12.98 13.25 23.60
CA ALA A 788 12.06 12.38 24.36
C ALA A 788 11.02 13.17 25.17
N LEU A 789 11.44 14.30 25.77
CA LEU A 789 10.55 15.22 26.49
C LEU A 789 9.36 15.72 25.63
N TYR A 790 9.55 15.98 24.34
CA TYR A 790 8.49 16.44 23.44
C TYR A 790 7.57 15.29 23.00
N MET A 791 8.12 14.10 22.73
CA MET A 791 7.31 12.89 22.52
C MET A 791 6.40 12.64 23.72
N LEU A 792 6.96 12.78 24.93
CA LEU A 792 6.26 12.61 26.19
C LEU A 792 5.19 13.70 26.42
N GLN A 793 5.47 14.97 26.10
CA GLN A 793 4.45 16.05 26.07
C GLN A 793 3.30 15.73 25.11
N HIS A 794 3.61 15.28 23.90
CA HIS A 794 2.63 14.92 22.88
C HIS A 794 1.75 13.76 23.35
N ASN A 795 2.36 12.67 23.84
CA ASN A 795 1.65 11.49 24.32
C ASN A 795 0.77 11.82 25.54
N THR A 796 1.27 12.63 26.48
CA THR A 796 0.49 13.16 27.63
C THR A 796 -0.72 13.97 27.14
N ALA A 797 -0.54 14.83 26.14
CA ALA A 797 -1.64 15.64 25.57
C ALA A 797 -2.66 14.81 24.77
N VAL A 798 -2.22 13.72 24.13
CA VAL A 798 -3.11 12.73 23.48
C VAL A 798 -3.99 12.02 24.52
N LEU A 799 -3.43 11.57 25.65
CA LEU A 799 -4.22 11.00 26.74
C LEU A 799 -5.16 12.04 27.36
N GLY A 800 -4.71 13.28 27.55
CA GLY A 800 -5.56 14.40 27.99
C GLY A 800 -6.73 14.67 27.03
N MET A 801 -6.51 14.57 25.71
CA MET A 801 -7.57 14.68 24.71
C MET A 801 -8.59 13.56 24.86
N LEU A 802 -8.14 12.30 24.98
CA LEU A 802 -9.02 11.14 25.13
C LEU A 802 -9.87 11.22 26.41
N LEU A 803 -9.29 11.66 27.52
CA LEU A 803 -10.01 11.87 28.78
C LEU A 803 -11.09 12.95 28.63
N LYS A 804 -10.74 14.08 27.99
CA LYS A 804 -11.65 15.20 27.74
C LYS A 804 -12.76 14.85 26.74
N LEU A 805 -12.49 13.98 25.76
CA LEU A 805 -13.51 13.37 24.92
C LEU A 805 -14.48 12.53 25.75
N GLY A 806 -13.98 11.65 26.62
CA GLY A 806 -14.82 10.84 27.49
C GLY A 806 -15.72 11.63 28.46
N GLN A 807 -15.25 12.78 28.92
CA GLN A 807 -16.02 13.67 29.82
C GLN A 807 -17.07 14.51 29.07
N LEU A 808 -16.78 14.97 27.85
CA LEU A 808 -17.61 15.95 27.13
C LEU A 808 -18.42 15.35 25.97
N ARG A 809 -18.19 14.09 25.59
CA ARG A 809 -18.86 13.40 24.48
C ARG A 809 -19.37 12.02 24.94
N PRO A 810 -20.66 11.90 25.36
CA PRO A 810 -21.23 10.61 25.79
C PRO A 810 -21.25 9.54 24.68
N ASP A 811 -21.09 9.95 23.43
CA ASP A 811 -20.98 9.11 22.23
C ASP A 811 -19.53 8.70 21.88
N ALA A 812 -18.51 9.33 22.48
CA ALA A 812 -17.10 9.01 22.23
C ALA A 812 -16.72 7.53 22.46
N PRO A 813 -17.25 6.80 23.46
CA PRO A 813 -16.97 5.37 23.60
C PRO A 813 -17.36 4.57 22.35
N ALA A 814 -18.53 4.81 21.76
CA ALA A 814 -18.96 4.13 20.54
C ALA A 814 -18.11 4.53 19.32
N MET A 815 -17.67 5.79 19.25
CA MET A 815 -16.77 6.25 18.18
C MET A 815 -15.38 5.61 18.24
N LEU A 816 -14.82 5.46 19.44
CA LEU A 816 -13.51 4.83 19.65
C LEU A 816 -13.58 3.29 19.53
N GLN A 817 -14.72 2.66 19.87
CA GLN A 817 -14.97 1.24 19.56
C GLN A 817 -15.02 0.95 18.06
N LEU A 818 -15.59 1.87 17.25
CA LEU A 818 -15.55 1.77 15.77
C LEU A 818 -14.12 1.91 15.19
N MET A 819 -13.17 2.43 15.97
CA MET A 819 -11.75 2.47 15.63
C MET A 819 -10.99 1.21 16.09
N ASN A 820 -11.72 0.20 16.57
CA ASN A 820 -11.22 -1.09 17.08
C ASN A 820 -10.27 -0.99 18.29
N ILE A 821 -10.31 0.12 19.04
CA ILE A 821 -9.55 0.32 20.29
C ILE A 821 -10.28 -0.39 21.46
N LYS A 822 -10.46 -1.72 21.35
CA LYS A 822 -11.36 -2.49 22.23
C LYS A 822 -10.85 -2.61 23.68
N ASP A 823 -9.55 -2.49 23.88
CA ASP A 823 -8.91 -2.82 25.17
C ASP A 823 -8.63 -1.59 26.05
N LEU A 824 -8.97 -0.36 25.63
CA LEU A 824 -8.80 0.84 26.47
C LEU A 824 -9.84 1.00 27.59
N TYR A 825 -10.84 0.12 27.68
CA TYR A 825 -12.01 0.30 28.57
C TYR A 825 -11.93 -0.56 29.84
N ILE A 826 -12.27 0.05 30.98
CA ILE A 826 -13.01 -0.53 32.13
C ILE A 826 -13.96 0.54 32.68
#